data_AF-A0A9P1BI95-F1
#
_entry.id   AF-A0A9P1BI95-F1
#
_cell.length_a   1.000
_cell.length_b   1.000
_cell.length_c   1.000
_cell.angle_alpha   90.00
_cell.angle_beta   90.00
_cell.angle_gamma   90.00
#
_symmetry.space_group_name_H-M   'P 1'
#
loop_
_entity.id
_entity.type
_entity.pdbx_description
1 polymer ?
#
loop_
_entity_poly.entity_id
_entity_poly.type
_entity_poly.pdbx_seq_one_letter_code
_entity_poly.pdbx_strand_id
1 'polypeptide(L)'
;MPRKPHTVDRRQLPAALLFVSPWLLGFAVLIVYPFIASLYWSFCRYDLLSSPEWVGTENYRQLLDELLHGGRFGQALWNTAYYALVAVPLSIVLGVWLAVMLSWNIRYRALFRTVFFLPSVVPVVAASVLWLWLLDPRDGLVNYVLSWFGIAGPDWFKSPHVALWPPDWFRGTAGVGSKDALALMSAWGMGNFMLIYMAALQDVPRDLYEAAEIDGANRARRFWHITLPMLSPVIFFNLVMGLIQSVQAFTQVYIVSDGVGEPLGSLRVLSLHLFLAAFKELDMGYASAMAWSTLSAGYSASSIARAVGLIAVGLMIVPAVLAPGSRSEPIPQGRQEVVFWHFWGGRDRAVVEEIVDRFNNSQDEHYVRAVAMPGANLDLKFFLSVTGGDPPDLLNQDDPVVADWAIRDALTPLDKLATPAEISELETWLFPAARALGSFDDRLYALCNGLDIRALYYDKNVLEEFNREPPQTIEEIDELARLIAPPGHDIRRRRYGYVPDSRRLWAWGIVFGGRFYDPATGGITADSRPIVDALSWMASYSEMYGADALLAFRQGDQALTGAAFPLLQGRYAMLMDGQWRVREVEAAVEAANAAGRPAPRIGVVPLPKWKDGPADAGWVNGNFFIVPRGCKNPAGAWQFMKFWSGFGGNEAEAARACVAGGWIPASEQVVQQEVFKQYLKDHPDFATFVHLAASKNQVPWPPIPVAQFYDDQLREAAMAAMYKGEDPKAVLQRTTRRVQQRIDEVLEHED
;
A
#
# COMPACT_ATOMS: atom_id res chain seq x y z
N MET A 1 29.82 -28.47 -23.19
CA MET A 1 29.71 -27.66 -24.43
C MET A 1 28.75 -26.51 -24.13
N PRO A 2 29.15 -25.24 -24.30
CA PRO A 2 28.22 -24.14 -24.10
C PRO A 2 27.21 -24.11 -25.26
N ARG A 3 25.91 -24.31 -24.98
CA ARG A 3 24.84 -24.17 -25.98
C ARG A 3 24.69 -22.68 -26.32
N LYS A 4 24.68 -22.37 -27.61
CA LYS A 4 24.50 -21.02 -28.15
C LYS A 4 23.09 -20.50 -27.82
N PRO A 5 22.91 -19.18 -27.60
CA PRO A 5 21.59 -18.60 -27.31
C PRO A 5 20.61 -18.87 -28.47
N HIS A 6 19.41 -19.32 -28.12
CA HIS A 6 18.33 -19.56 -29.07
C HIS A 6 17.87 -18.23 -29.68
N THR A 7 17.94 -18.13 -31.01
CA THR A 7 17.45 -16.99 -31.76
C THR A 7 15.93 -17.08 -31.86
N VAL A 8 15.21 -16.11 -31.27
CA VAL A 8 13.75 -15.92 -31.36
C VAL A 8 13.23 -16.33 -32.75
N ASP A 9 12.28 -17.28 -32.80
CA ASP A 9 11.68 -17.72 -34.05
C ASP A 9 10.88 -16.55 -34.66
N ARG A 10 11.51 -15.88 -35.64
CA ARG A 10 11.00 -14.68 -36.33
C ARG A 10 9.63 -14.89 -36.98
N ARG A 11 9.15 -16.14 -37.07
CA ARG A 11 7.85 -16.48 -37.66
C ARG A 11 6.65 -16.18 -36.76
N GLN A 12 6.82 -16.12 -35.44
CA GLN A 12 5.72 -15.87 -34.48
C GLN A 12 5.58 -14.40 -34.07
N LEU A 13 6.65 -13.62 -34.23
CA LEU A 13 6.68 -12.17 -33.97
C LEU A 13 5.53 -11.37 -34.65
N PRO A 14 5.10 -11.68 -35.90
CA PRO A 14 4.01 -10.95 -36.53
C PRO A 14 2.66 -11.12 -35.83
N ALA A 15 2.37 -12.29 -35.26
CA ALA A 15 1.11 -12.59 -34.59
C ALA A 15 1.03 -11.91 -33.22
N ALA A 16 2.11 -11.96 -32.44
CA ALA A 16 2.22 -11.25 -31.16
C ALA A 16 2.13 -9.72 -31.35
N LEU A 17 2.82 -9.17 -32.36
CA LEU A 17 2.73 -7.75 -32.68
C LEU A 17 1.31 -7.35 -33.11
N LEU A 18 0.58 -8.19 -33.84
CA LEU A 18 -0.81 -7.92 -34.24
C LEU A 18 -1.76 -7.89 -33.02
N PHE A 19 -1.57 -8.75 -32.03
CA PHE A 19 -2.42 -8.79 -30.84
C PHE A 19 -2.23 -7.58 -29.92
N VAL A 20 -0.99 -7.17 -29.69
CA VAL A 20 -0.69 -5.96 -28.87
C VAL A 20 -0.87 -4.68 -29.71
N SER A 21 -1.02 -4.79 -31.04
CA SER A 21 -1.11 -3.64 -31.93
C SER A 21 -2.18 -2.61 -31.56
N PRO A 22 -3.39 -2.92 -31.02
CA PRO A 22 -4.36 -1.88 -30.68
C PRO A 22 -3.89 -1.00 -29.52
N TRP A 23 -3.26 -1.59 -28.50
CA TRP A 23 -2.68 -0.83 -27.39
C TRP A 23 -1.41 -0.10 -27.83
N LEU A 24 -0.51 -0.76 -28.57
CA LEU A 24 0.69 -0.13 -29.11
C LEU A 24 0.36 1.01 -30.06
N LEU A 25 -0.69 0.87 -30.89
CA LEU A 25 -1.18 1.91 -31.77
C LEU A 25 -1.80 3.04 -30.96
N GLY A 26 -2.62 2.74 -29.94
CA GLY A 26 -3.16 3.76 -29.04
C GLY A 26 -2.07 4.53 -28.31
N PHE A 27 -1.10 3.83 -27.72
CA PHE A 27 0.08 4.41 -27.07
C PHE A 27 0.93 5.21 -28.06
N ALA A 28 1.20 4.66 -29.25
CA ALA A 28 2.02 5.32 -30.27
C ALA A 28 1.33 6.59 -30.80
N VAL A 29 0.03 6.55 -31.06
CA VAL A 29 -0.72 7.66 -31.67
C VAL A 29 -1.12 8.71 -30.65
N LEU A 30 -1.53 8.32 -29.43
CA LEU A 30 -2.07 9.25 -28.43
C LEU A 30 -1.04 9.72 -27.41
N ILE A 31 0.12 9.06 -27.30
CA ILE A 31 1.17 9.42 -26.34
C ILE A 31 2.49 9.69 -27.06
N VAL A 32 3.06 8.71 -27.75
CA VAL A 32 4.40 8.83 -28.36
C VAL A 32 4.42 9.87 -29.47
N TYR A 33 3.44 9.84 -30.37
CA TYR A 33 3.33 10.78 -31.48
C TYR A 33 3.21 12.22 -31.01
N PRO A 34 2.24 12.62 -30.15
CA PRO A 34 2.15 14.01 -29.69
C PRO A 34 3.37 14.42 -28.85
N PHE A 35 3.98 13.49 -28.10
CA PHE A 35 5.21 13.77 -27.37
C PHE A 35 6.38 14.11 -28.31
N ILE A 36 6.66 13.27 -29.31
CA ILE A 36 7.70 13.51 -30.31
C ILE A 36 7.35 14.73 -31.20
N ALA A 37 6.09 14.87 -31.59
CA ALA A 37 5.62 15.99 -32.38
C ALA A 37 5.80 17.31 -31.63
N SER A 38 5.53 17.35 -30.32
CA SER A 38 5.80 18.55 -29.51
C SER A 38 7.29 18.90 -29.49
N LEU A 39 8.20 17.91 -29.49
CA LEU A 39 9.63 18.18 -29.61
C LEU A 39 9.95 18.85 -30.94
N TYR A 40 9.41 18.33 -32.04
CA TYR A 40 9.58 18.93 -33.36
C TYR A 40 8.97 20.35 -33.43
N TRP A 41 7.75 20.51 -32.93
CA TRP A 41 7.06 21.80 -32.88
C TRP A 41 7.79 22.82 -32.02
N SER A 42 8.55 22.39 -30.99
CA SER A 42 9.37 23.32 -30.18
C SER A 42 10.42 24.08 -31.00
N PHE A 43 10.83 23.56 -32.16
CA PHE A 43 11.74 24.20 -33.11
C PHE A 43 11.03 24.86 -34.29
N CYS A 44 9.69 24.86 -34.27
CA CYS A 44 8.86 25.42 -35.32
C CYS A 44 8.05 26.62 -34.80
N ARG A 45 7.69 27.52 -35.71
CA ARG A 45 6.55 28.41 -35.53
C ARG A 45 5.32 27.64 -36.01
N TYR A 46 4.42 27.32 -35.08
CA TYR A 46 3.27 26.49 -35.36
C TYR A 46 2.06 26.99 -34.60
N ASP A 47 1.00 27.35 -35.34
CA ASP A 47 -0.21 27.99 -34.82
C ASP A 47 -1.45 27.08 -34.87
N LEU A 48 -1.24 25.77 -35.04
CA LEU A 48 -2.28 24.73 -35.20
C LEU A 48 -3.17 24.87 -36.45
N LEU A 49 -3.17 26.02 -37.12
CA LEU A 49 -4.02 26.33 -38.28
C LEU A 49 -3.24 26.26 -39.59
N SER A 50 -1.97 26.63 -39.56
CA SER A 50 -1.04 26.61 -40.68
C SER A 50 0.01 25.50 -40.52
N SER A 51 0.73 25.20 -41.60
CA SER A 51 1.79 24.18 -41.56
C SER A 51 2.97 24.66 -40.70
N PRO A 52 3.59 23.81 -39.87
CA PRO A 52 4.73 24.20 -39.04
C PRO A 52 5.90 24.73 -39.87
N GLU A 53 6.36 25.95 -39.58
CA GLU A 53 7.55 26.55 -40.20
C GLU A 53 8.77 26.33 -39.30
N TRP A 54 9.83 25.70 -39.80
CA TRP A 54 11.04 25.47 -39.01
C TRP A 54 11.80 26.78 -38.74
N VAL A 55 11.94 27.14 -37.46
CA VAL A 55 12.62 28.38 -37.02
C VAL A 55 13.87 28.10 -36.18
N GLY A 56 14.27 26.84 -36.04
CA GLY A 56 15.44 26.46 -35.25
C GLY A 56 15.24 26.76 -33.76
N THR A 57 16.21 27.42 -33.11
CA THR A 57 16.20 27.67 -31.65
C THR A 57 15.52 28.97 -31.24
N GLU A 58 14.78 29.62 -32.14
CA GLU A 58 14.21 30.95 -31.88
C GLU A 58 13.26 30.96 -30.68
N ASN A 59 12.37 29.97 -30.56
CA ASN A 59 11.48 29.83 -29.40
C ASN A 59 12.26 29.73 -28.08
N TYR A 60 13.39 29.03 -28.08
CA TYR A 60 14.25 28.90 -26.89
C TYR A 60 15.01 30.19 -26.56
N ARG A 61 15.42 30.97 -27.58
CA ARG A 61 16.01 32.29 -27.36
C ARG A 61 15.00 33.25 -26.76
N GLN A 62 13.77 33.24 -27.25
CA GLN A 62 12.67 34.03 -26.71
C GLN A 62 12.40 33.65 -25.25
N LEU A 63 12.36 32.36 -24.92
CA LEU A 63 12.21 31.90 -23.53
C LEU A 63 13.34 32.35 -22.62
N LEU A 64 14.58 32.28 -23.11
CA LEU A 64 15.75 32.74 -22.36
C LEU A 64 15.73 34.26 -22.14
N ASP A 65 15.34 35.02 -23.16
CA ASP A 65 15.19 36.47 -23.09
C ASP A 65 14.10 36.87 -22.08
N GLU A 66 12.93 36.21 -22.15
CA GLU A 66 11.85 36.42 -21.18
C GLU A 66 12.23 35.99 -19.76
N LEU A 67 13.09 34.99 -19.60
CA LEU A 67 13.61 34.58 -18.30
C LEU A 67 14.57 35.63 -17.71
N LEU A 68 15.46 36.20 -18.53
CA LEU A 68 16.51 37.13 -18.09
C LEU A 68 16.00 38.57 -17.90
N HIS A 69 15.07 39.01 -18.76
CA HIS A 69 14.56 40.39 -18.78
C HIS A 69 13.17 40.56 -18.15
N GLY A 70 12.58 39.49 -17.60
CA GLY A 70 11.33 39.57 -16.82
C GLY A 70 10.05 39.57 -17.65
N GLY A 71 9.98 38.71 -18.68
CA GLY A 71 8.82 38.47 -19.52
C GLY A 71 7.76 37.56 -18.89
N ARG A 72 6.79 37.11 -19.71
CA ARG A 72 5.63 36.33 -19.24
C ARG A 72 6.06 34.94 -18.76
N PHE A 73 7.04 34.34 -19.42
CA PHE A 73 7.61 33.05 -18.99
C PHE A 73 8.34 33.15 -17.64
N GLY A 74 9.20 34.17 -17.46
CA GLY A 74 9.89 34.42 -16.20
C GLY A 74 8.92 34.71 -15.04
N GLN A 75 7.86 35.48 -15.31
CA GLN A 75 6.77 35.71 -14.36
C GLN A 75 6.06 34.40 -13.99
N ALA A 76 5.77 33.54 -14.96
CA ALA A 76 5.07 32.29 -14.71
C ALA A 76 5.90 31.29 -13.89
N LEU A 77 7.20 31.20 -14.16
CA LEU A 77 8.15 30.44 -13.35
C LEU A 77 8.21 30.98 -11.92
N TRP A 78 8.30 32.30 -11.75
CA TRP A 78 8.31 32.92 -10.43
C TRP A 78 7.01 32.64 -9.66
N ASN A 79 5.86 32.74 -10.32
CA ASN A 79 4.57 32.45 -9.70
C ASN A 79 4.46 30.98 -9.26
N THR A 80 4.90 30.05 -10.09
CA THR A 80 4.95 28.62 -9.74
C THR A 80 5.93 28.35 -8.60
N ALA A 81 7.12 28.94 -8.62
CA ALA A 81 8.10 28.81 -7.56
C ALA A 81 7.58 29.38 -6.23
N TYR A 82 6.97 30.57 -6.26
CA TYR A 82 6.32 31.17 -5.10
C TYR A 82 5.24 30.27 -4.53
N TYR A 83 4.33 29.81 -5.39
CA TYR A 83 3.25 28.92 -5.00
C TYR A 83 3.80 27.62 -4.37
N ALA A 84 4.84 27.02 -4.96
CA ALA A 84 5.49 25.83 -4.41
C ALA A 84 6.15 26.10 -3.05
N LEU A 85 6.91 27.20 -2.93
CA LEU A 85 7.67 27.57 -1.73
C LEU A 85 6.77 27.99 -0.56
N VAL A 86 5.54 28.42 -0.83
CA VAL A 86 4.59 28.80 0.21
C VAL A 86 3.64 27.65 0.52
N ALA A 87 2.94 27.12 -0.49
CA ALA A 87 1.89 26.12 -0.29
C ALA A 87 2.42 24.78 0.22
N VAL A 88 3.59 24.32 -0.27
CA VAL A 88 4.14 23.01 0.12
C VAL A 88 4.64 23.02 1.56
N PRO A 89 5.53 23.95 1.99
CA PRO A 89 5.95 23.99 3.39
C PRO A 89 4.79 24.25 4.34
N LEU A 90 3.83 25.12 3.96
CA LEU A 90 2.63 25.36 4.78
C LEU A 90 1.83 24.07 4.98
N SER A 91 1.60 23.30 3.91
CA SER A 91 0.90 22.02 3.98
C SER A 91 1.65 20.99 4.81
N ILE A 92 2.98 20.96 4.73
CA ILE A 92 3.82 20.07 5.55
C ILE A 92 3.72 20.44 7.03
N VAL A 93 3.90 21.72 7.36
CA VAL A 93 3.83 22.21 8.73
C VAL A 93 2.45 21.95 9.33
N LEU A 94 1.38 22.28 8.62
CA LEU A 94 0.01 22.01 9.06
C LEU A 94 -0.27 20.51 9.16
N GLY A 95 0.22 19.71 8.21
CA GLY A 95 0.09 18.26 8.23
C GLY A 95 0.76 17.62 9.44
N VAL A 96 2.02 17.98 9.73
CA VAL A 96 2.77 17.50 10.91
C VAL A 96 2.09 17.99 12.18
N TRP A 97 1.71 19.27 12.24
CA TRP A 97 1.05 19.85 13.41
C TRP A 97 -0.27 19.13 13.72
N LEU A 98 -1.13 18.94 12.72
CA LEU A 98 -2.39 18.20 12.87
C LEU A 98 -2.14 16.74 13.23
N ALA A 99 -1.16 16.08 12.61
CA ALA A 99 -0.84 14.69 12.91
C ALA A 99 -0.40 14.49 14.36
N VAL A 100 0.45 15.39 14.88
CA VAL A 100 0.89 15.39 16.28
C VAL A 100 -0.24 15.78 17.23
N MET A 101 -1.02 16.81 16.91
CA MET A 101 -2.16 17.21 17.74
C MET A 101 -3.16 16.06 17.85
N LEU A 102 -3.47 15.40 16.73
CA LEU A 102 -4.37 14.25 16.70
C LEU A 102 -3.70 12.96 17.17
N SER A 103 -2.41 12.93 17.49
CA SER A 103 -1.82 11.79 18.19
C SER A 103 -2.07 11.85 19.70
N TRP A 104 -2.47 13.01 20.23
CA TRP A 104 -2.85 13.16 21.64
C TRP A 104 -4.18 12.51 21.96
N ASN A 105 -4.41 12.23 23.25
CA ASN A 105 -5.61 11.56 23.75
C ASN A 105 -6.81 12.54 23.80
N ILE A 106 -7.34 12.90 22.62
CA ILE A 106 -8.44 13.86 22.45
C ILE A 106 -9.78 13.10 22.36
N ARG A 107 -10.79 13.54 23.15
CA ARG A 107 -12.12 12.91 23.28
C ARG A 107 -12.90 12.74 21.97
N TYR A 108 -12.61 13.53 20.93
CA TYR A 108 -13.30 13.52 19.62
C TYR A 108 -12.35 13.31 18.42
N ARG A 109 -11.27 12.55 18.62
CA ARG A 109 -10.22 12.32 17.60
C ARG A 109 -10.74 11.92 16.22
N ALA A 110 -11.71 10.99 16.15
CA ALA A 110 -12.27 10.52 14.88
C ALA A 110 -13.01 11.63 14.11
N LEU A 111 -13.78 12.47 14.82
CA LEU A 111 -14.47 13.61 14.21
C LEU A 111 -13.47 14.62 13.64
N PHE A 112 -12.44 14.98 14.40
CA PHE A 112 -11.41 15.90 13.90
C PHE A 112 -10.67 15.33 12.69
N ARG A 113 -10.31 14.03 12.70
CA ARG A 113 -9.69 13.37 11.55
C ARG A 113 -10.58 13.47 10.30
N THR A 114 -11.88 13.20 10.44
CA THR A 114 -12.82 13.32 9.32
C THR A 114 -12.93 14.76 8.82
N VAL A 115 -13.06 15.74 9.72
CA VAL A 115 -13.19 17.16 9.35
C VAL A 115 -11.95 17.68 8.63
N PHE A 116 -10.75 17.35 9.12
CA PHE A 116 -9.49 17.79 8.50
C PHE A 116 -9.11 16.99 7.25
N PHE A 117 -9.62 15.76 7.09
CA PHE A 117 -9.41 14.96 5.87
C PHE A 117 -10.42 15.27 4.77
N LEU A 118 -11.65 15.67 5.12
CA LEU A 118 -12.73 15.96 4.17
C LEU A 118 -12.29 16.85 2.99
N PRO A 119 -11.52 17.94 3.18
CA PRO A 119 -11.03 18.77 2.08
C PRO A 119 -10.25 18.01 1.00
N SER A 120 -9.52 16.95 1.38
CA SER A 120 -8.71 16.15 0.46
C SER A 120 -9.54 15.25 -0.45
N VAL A 121 -10.81 15.01 -0.10
CA VAL A 121 -11.75 14.16 -0.84
C VAL A 121 -12.63 15.01 -1.78
N VAL A 122 -12.75 16.32 -1.52
CA VAL A 122 -13.54 17.23 -2.36
C VAL A 122 -12.88 17.35 -3.73
N PRO A 123 -13.63 17.16 -4.84
CA PRO A 123 -13.11 17.37 -6.18
C PRO A 123 -12.53 18.78 -6.33
N VAL A 124 -11.34 18.90 -6.93
CA VAL A 124 -10.60 20.18 -7.04
C VAL A 124 -11.43 21.30 -7.67
N VAL A 125 -12.31 20.97 -8.62
CA VAL A 125 -13.23 21.92 -9.25
C VAL A 125 -14.22 22.49 -8.24
N ALA A 126 -14.88 21.62 -7.47
CA ALA A 126 -15.84 22.03 -6.46
C ALA A 126 -15.16 22.83 -5.32
N ALA A 127 -13.97 22.41 -4.91
CA ALA A 127 -13.16 23.14 -3.94
C ALA A 127 -12.83 24.55 -4.45
N SER A 128 -12.41 24.70 -5.70
CA SER A 128 -12.04 26.00 -6.28
C SER A 128 -13.24 26.96 -6.33
N VAL A 129 -14.42 26.47 -6.71
CA VAL A 129 -15.66 27.28 -6.72
C VAL A 129 -16.08 27.67 -5.30
N LEU A 130 -15.97 26.75 -4.33
CA LEU A 130 -16.25 27.05 -2.93
C LEU A 130 -15.36 28.17 -2.40
N TRP A 131 -14.06 28.12 -2.69
CA TRP A 131 -13.10 29.14 -2.26
C TRP A 131 -13.34 30.49 -2.95
N LEU A 132 -13.80 30.51 -4.20
CA LEU A 132 -14.24 31.75 -4.86
C LEU A 132 -15.41 32.42 -4.12
N TRP A 133 -16.38 31.65 -3.62
CA TRP A 133 -17.47 32.20 -2.80
C TRP A 133 -17.01 32.62 -1.41
N LEU A 134 -16.17 31.79 -0.77
CA LEU A 134 -15.69 32.03 0.58
C LEU A 134 -14.81 33.29 0.68
N LEU A 135 -13.99 33.53 -0.36
CA LEU A 135 -13.06 34.65 -0.50
C LEU A 135 -13.61 35.78 -1.39
N ASP A 136 -14.92 35.82 -1.67
CA ASP A 136 -15.49 36.96 -2.39
C ASP A 136 -15.28 38.25 -1.58
N PRO A 137 -14.76 39.34 -2.19
CA PRO A 137 -14.45 40.54 -1.42
C PRO A 137 -15.66 41.25 -0.81
N ARG A 138 -16.86 41.09 -1.40
CA ARG A 138 -18.08 41.79 -0.99
C ARG A 138 -18.92 40.96 -0.03
N ASP A 139 -19.20 39.71 -0.38
CA ASP A 139 -20.15 38.83 0.35
C ASP A 139 -19.48 37.57 0.93
N GLY A 140 -18.15 37.47 0.87
CA GLY A 140 -17.41 36.29 1.30
C GLY A 140 -17.39 36.09 2.81
N LEU A 141 -17.56 34.84 3.24
CA LEU A 141 -17.59 34.47 4.65
C LEU A 141 -16.29 34.85 5.38
N VAL A 142 -15.12 34.76 4.72
CA VAL A 142 -13.84 35.12 5.34
C VAL A 142 -13.78 36.62 5.63
N ASN A 143 -14.14 37.46 4.65
CA ASN A 143 -14.14 38.92 4.84
C ASN A 143 -15.17 39.35 5.88
N TYR A 144 -16.34 38.69 5.90
CA TYR A 144 -17.35 38.91 6.94
C TYR A 144 -16.79 38.63 8.34
N VAL A 145 -16.10 37.50 8.55
CA VAL A 145 -15.48 37.17 9.85
C VAL A 145 -14.34 38.12 10.20
N LEU A 146 -13.50 38.51 9.23
CA LEU A 146 -12.42 39.48 9.45
C LEU A 146 -12.95 40.86 9.91
N SER A 147 -14.12 41.26 9.43
CA SER A 147 -14.77 42.51 9.82
C SER A 147 -15.13 42.55 11.32
N TRP A 148 -15.39 41.40 11.96
CA TRP A 148 -15.64 41.33 13.41
C TRP A 148 -14.44 41.76 14.24
N PHE A 149 -13.23 41.61 13.68
CA PHE A 149 -11.97 42.02 14.29
C PHE A 149 -11.51 43.41 13.81
N GLY A 150 -12.34 44.15 13.07
CA GLY A 150 -12.02 45.47 12.53
C GLY A 150 -11.02 45.45 11.36
N ILE A 151 -10.76 44.28 10.76
CA ILE A 151 -9.85 44.13 9.62
C ILE A 151 -10.65 44.30 8.33
N ALA A 152 -10.29 45.29 7.51
CA ALA A 152 -10.79 45.38 6.15
C ALA A 152 -10.23 44.20 5.33
N GLY A 153 -11.12 43.26 4.96
CA GLY A 153 -10.73 42.05 4.26
C GLY A 153 -10.10 42.33 2.90
N PRO A 154 -9.07 41.56 2.48
CA PRO A 154 -8.38 41.80 1.24
C PRO A 154 -9.22 41.42 0.02
N ASP A 155 -8.86 41.99 -1.14
CA ASP A 155 -9.37 41.61 -2.45
C ASP A 155 -8.67 40.33 -2.93
N TRP A 156 -8.91 39.20 -2.24
CA TRP A 156 -8.14 37.95 -2.32
C TRP A 156 -7.66 37.59 -3.72
N PHE A 157 -8.57 37.36 -4.69
CA PHE A 157 -8.19 37.01 -6.06
C PHE A 157 -8.16 38.19 -7.04
N LYS A 158 -8.46 39.40 -6.58
CA LYS A 158 -8.51 40.61 -7.42
C LYS A 158 -7.34 41.57 -7.18
N SER A 159 -6.48 41.25 -6.22
CA SER A 159 -5.27 42.00 -5.91
C SER A 159 -4.00 41.26 -6.33
N PRO A 160 -3.07 41.90 -7.05
CA PRO A 160 -1.77 41.32 -7.40
C PRO A 160 -0.73 41.41 -6.26
N HIS A 161 -1.11 41.96 -5.10
CA HIS A 161 -0.21 42.09 -3.94
C HIS A 161 0.25 40.72 -3.41
N VAL A 162 1.39 40.72 -2.73
CA VAL A 162 2.04 39.50 -2.24
C VAL A 162 2.42 39.75 -0.78
N ALA A 163 1.76 39.07 0.14
CA ALA A 163 2.03 39.23 1.57
C ALA A 163 3.16 38.32 2.06
N LEU A 164 3.34 37.13 1.46
CA LEU A 164 4.16 36.07 2.08
C LEU A 164 5.64 36.02 1.61
N TRP A 165 6.08 36.71 0.53
CA TRP A 165 7.52 36.82 0.18
C TRP A 165 7.92 37.81 -0.96
N PRO A 166 8.98 38.64 -0.82
CA PRO A 166 9.48 39.22 0.42
C PRO A 166 8.46 40.26 0.91
N PRO A 167 8.28 40.43 2.21
CA PRO A 167 7.08 41.06 2.68
C PRO A 167 7.25 42.59 2.60
N ASP A 168 6.23 43.30 2.13
CA ASP A 168 6.12 44.76 2.26
C ASP A 168 5.59 45.18 3.65
N TRP A 169 5.66 44.28 4.65
CA TRP A 169 5.33 44.53 6.07
C TRP A 169 5.99 45.80 6.62
N PHE A 170 7.24 46.08 6.23
CA PHE A 170 7.95 47.30 6.63
C PHE A 170 7.53 48.57 5.88
N ARG A 171 6.86 48.45 4.73
CA ARG A 171 6.42 49.58 3.90
C ARG A 171 4.96 50.01 4.15
N GLY A 172 4.26 49.35 5.06
CA GLY A 172 2.87 49.70 5.42
C GLY A 172 1.83 49.29 4.38
N THR A 173 2.20 48.51 3.36
CA THR A 173 1.33 48.03 2.27
C THR A 173 1.27 46.51 2.21
N ALA A 174 1.22 45.83 3.37
CA ALA A 174 1.04 44.37 3.43
C ALA A 174 -0.42 43.98 3.12
N GLY A 175 -0.76 43.89 1.83
CA GLY A 175 -2.02 43.31 1.37
C GLY A 175 -1.84 41.85 1.00
N VAL A 176 -2.74 40.98 1.48
CA VAL A 176 -2.86 39.60 0.99
C VAL A 176 -3.43 39.65 -0.43
N GLY A 177 -2.83 38.94 -1.38
CA GLY A 177 -3.33 38.93 -2.76
C GLY A 177 -3.50 37.53 -3.35
N SER A 178 -3.64 37.49 -4.67
CA SER A 178 -4.14 36.34 -5.43
C SER A 178 -3.29 35.08 -5.24
N LYS A 179 -1.97 35.24 -5.16
CA LYS A 179 -1.02 34.14 -4.93
C LYS A 179 -1.14 33.54 -3.54
N ASP A 180 -1.40 34.37 -2.54
CA ASP A 180 -1.55 33.95 -1.14
C ASP A 180 -2.87 33.20 -0.97
N ALA A 181 -3.95 33.73 -1.55
CA ALA A 181 -5.25 33.09 -1.60
C ALA A 181 -5.17 31.70 -2.27
N LEU A 182 -4.42 31.59 -3.37
CA LEU A 182 -4.16 30.32 -4.05
C LEU A 182 -3.37 29.34 -3.16
N ALA A 183 -2.32 29.80 -2.48
CA ALA A 183 -1.53 28.96 -1.59
C ALA A 183 -2.34 28.46 -0.37
N LEU A 184 -3.19 29.31 0.21
CA LEU A 184 -4.10 28.95 1.31
C LEU A 184 -5.15 27.95 0.88
N MET A 185 -5.76 28.16 -0.30
CA MET A 185 -6.72 27.22 -0.88
C MET A 185 -6.09 25.83 -1.05
N SER A 186 -4.85 25.76 -1.55
CA SER A 186 -4.14 24.49 -1.73
C SER A 186 -3.73 23.86 -0.39
N ALA A 187 -3.35 24.66 0.59
CA ALA A 187 -3.04 24.18 1.92
C ALA A 187 -4.26 23.56 2.62
N TRP A 188 -5.49 23.96 2.28
CA TRP A 188 -6.71 23.31 2.79
C TRP A 188 -6.74 21.80 2.52
N GLY A 189 -6.11 21.34 1.43
CA GLY A 189 -5.93 19.93 1.08
C GLY A 189 -4.88 19.17 1.93
N MET A 190 -4.32 19.78 2.98
CA MET A 190 -3.33 19.17 3.90
C MET A 190 -3.76 17.88 4.59
N GLY A 191 -5.06 17.52 4.55
CA GLY A 191 -5.61 16.32 5.17
C GLY A 191 -4.90 15.03 4.73
N ASN A 192 -4.48 14.94 3.47
CA ASN A 192 -3.70 13.80 2.98
C ASN A 192 -2.31 13.73 3.65
N PHE A 193 -1.61 14.86 3.78
CA PHE A 193 -0.32 14.92 4.46
C PHE A 193 -0.45 14.57 5.94
N MET A 194 -1.51 15.06 6.61
CA MET A 194 -1.83 14.68 7.99
C MET A 194 -1.96 13.17 8.15
N LEU A 195 -2.71 12.47 7.28
CA LEU A 195 -2.88 11.01 7.40
C LEU A 195 -1.56 10.25 7.22
N ILE A 196 -0.75 10.68 6.26
CA ILE A 196 0.57 10.07 6.00
C ILE A 196 1.48 10.24 7.22
N TYR A 197 1.54 11.45 7.80
CA TYR A 197 2.33 11.68 9.02
C TYR A 197 1.76 10.96 10.24
N MET A 198 0.44 10.81 10.36
CA MET A 198 -0.17 10.04 11.44
C MET A 198 0.19 8.56 11.39
N ALA A 199 0.31 7.97 10.20
CA ALA A 199 0.79 6.60 10.03
C ALA A 199 2.27 6.51 10.45
N ALA A 200 3.11 7.41 9.91
CA ALA A 200 4.53 7.45 10.24
C ALA A 200 4.82 7.68 11.74
N LEU A 201 3.99 8.47 12.43
CA LEU A 201 4.09 8.68 13.88
C LEU A 201 3.84 7.41 14.69
N GLN A 202 3.09 6.42 14.16
CA GLN A 202 2.86 5.15 14.83
C GLN A 202 4.09 4.24 14.78
N ASP A 203 4.95 4.43 13.78
CA ASP A 203 6.20 3.67 13.62
C ASP A 203 7.34 4.19 14.51
N VAL A 204 7.14 5.32 15.20
CA VAL A 204 8.13 5.86 16.15
C VAL A 204 8.10 5.01 17.44
N PRO A 205 9.20 4.32 17.81
CA PRO A 205 9.25 3.48 19.01
C PRO A 205 8.93 4.27 20.27
N ARG A 206 8.10 3.69 21.16
CA ARG A 206 7.69 4.35 22.41
C ARG A 206 8.84 4.48 23.40
N ASP A 207 9.77 3.52 23.38
CA ASP A 207 10.93 3.46 24.28
C ASP A 207 11.81 4.71 24.17
N LEU A 208 11.89 5.33 22.99
CA LEU A 208 12.62 6.59 22.80
C LEU A 208 11.94 7.76 23.55
N TYR A 209 10.61 7.80 23.56
CA TYR A 209 9.85 8.81 24.30
C TYR A 209 9.90 8.60 25.81
N GLU A 210 9.92 7.33 26.25
CA GLU A 210 10.01 6.93 27.66
C GLU A 210 11.41 7.20 28.22
N ALA A 211 12.47 6.82 27.50
CA ALA A 211 13.85 7.13 27.86
C ALA A 211 14.06 8.64 27.98
N ALA A 212 13.56 9.41 27.01
CA ALA A 212 13.64 10.87 27.07
C ALA A 212 12.82 11.47 28.22
N GLU A 213 11.71 10.85 28.63
CA GLU A 213 10.92 11.30 29.78
C GLU A 213 11.63 11.02 31.11
N ILE A 214 12.30 9.87 31.22
CA ILE A 214 13.19 9.53 32.36
C ILE A 214 14.35 10.53 32.45
N ASP A 215 14.91 10.94 31.30
CA ASP A 215 15.96 11.97 31.20
C ASP A 215 15.43 13.42 31.39
N GLY A 216 14.15 13.60 31.71
CA GLY A 216 13.54 14.90 31.99
C GLY A 216 13.30 15.78 30.75
N ALA A 217 13.26 15.19 29.55
CA ALA A 217 12.99 15.92 28.32
C ALA A 217 11.52 16.38 28.24
N ASN A 218 11.33 17.70 28.14
CA ASN A 218 10.01 18.27 27.94
C ASN A 218 9.43 17.94 26.54
N ARG A 219 8.13 18.18 26.34
CA ARG A 219 7.41 17.84 25.09
C ARG A 219 8.03 18.48 23.84
N ALA A 220 8.53 19.72 23.93
CA ALA A 220 9.18 20.39 22.81
C ALA A 220 10.51 19.72 22.47
N ARG A 221 11.30 19.34 23.48
CA ARG A 221 12.58 18.62 23.28
C ARG A 221 12.35 17.26 22.63
N ARG A 222 11.35 16.51 23.08
CA ARG A 222 10.92 15.25 22.46
C ARG A 222 10.47 15.44 21.00
N PHE A 223 9.70 16.50 20.71
CA PHE A 223 9.28 16.80 19.35
C PHE A 223 10.48 17.08 18.41
N TRP A 224 11.39 17.98 18.80
CA TRP A 224 12.50 18.38 17.93
C TRP A 224 13.62 17.33 17.81
N HIS A 225 13.82 16.49 18.84
CA HIS A 225 14.95 15.54 18.88
C HIS A 225 14.54 14.09 18.60
N ILE A 226 13.26 13.75 18.66
CA ILE A 226 12.77 12.38 18.43
C ILE A 226 11.74 12.40 17.29
N THR A 227 10.63 13.11 17.48
CA THR A 227 9.51 13.06 16.53
C THR A 227 9.89 13.59 15.15
N LEU A 228 10.44 14.80 15.07
CA LEU A 228 10.76 15.44 13.78
C LEU A 228 11.88 14.72 13.02
N PRO A 229 12.99 14.28 13.64
CA PRO A 229 14.01 13.48 12.96
C PRO A 229 13.46 12.16 12.41
N MET A 230 12.61 11.47 13.16
CA MET A 230 12.02 10.20 12.71
C MET A 230 10.96 10.39 11.61
N LEU A 231 10.30 11.54 11.56
CA LEU A 231 9.42 11.91 10.45
C LEU A 231 10.17 12.42 9.21
N SER A 232 11.47 12.71 9.30
CA SER A 232 12.22 13.35 8.22
C SER A 232 12.17 12.62 6.86
N PRO A 233 12.19 11.27 6.76
CA PRO A 233 12.09 10.60 5.46
C PRO A 233 10.72 10.83 4.81
N VAL A 234 9.67 10.88 5.63
CA VAL A 234 8.29 11.09 5.19
C VAL A 234 8.04 12.56 4.85
N ILE A 235 8.66 13.49 5.59
CA ILE A 235 8.64 14.93 5.29
C ILE A 235 9.32 15.19 3.95
N PHE A 236 10.48 14.57 3.71
CA PHE A 236 11.19 14.69 2.44
C PHE A 236 10.36 14.13 1.27
N PHE A 237 9.74 12.98 1.46
CA PHE A 237 8.82 12.41 0.46
C PHE A 237 7.68 13.38 0.11
N ASN A 238 6.96 13.90 1.12
CA ASN A 238 5.86 14.85 0.90
C ASN A 238 6.32 16.19 0.32
N LEU A 239 7.54 16.64 0.63
CA LEU A 239 8.16 17.80 0.00
C LEU A 239 8.35 17.57 -1.49
N VAL A 240 8.97 16.46 -1.89
CA VAL A 240 9.18 16.14 -3.30
C VAL A 240 7.85 16.01 -4.05
N MET A 241 6.89 15.28 -3.48
CA MET A 241 5.56 15.12 -4.07
C MET A 241 4.83 16.46 -4.16
N GLY A 242 4.88 17.30 -3.12
CA GLY A 242 4.27 18.62 -3.12
C GLY A 242 4.87 19.56 -4.17
N LEU A 243 6.20 19.53 -4.37
CA LEU A 243 6.87 20.30 -5.40
C LEU A 243 6.44 19.86 -6.81
N ILE A 244 6.35 18.56 -7.07
CA ILE A 244 5.86 18.01 -8.35
C ILE A 244 4.44 18.49 -8.61
N GLN A 245 3.55 18.35 -7.63
CA GLN A 245 2.15 18.78 -7.74
C GLN A 245 2.02 20.30 -7.93
N SER A 246 2.96 21.08 -7.39
CA SER A 246 2.92 22.53 -7.54
C SER A 246 3.22 23.00 -8.96
N VAL A 247 4.09 22.28 -9.67
CA VAL A 247 4.37 22.53 -11.10
C VAL A 247 3.17 22.11 -11.97
N GLN A 248 2.43 21.08 -11.56
CA GLN A 248 1.25 20.56 -12.27
C GLN A 248 -0.05 21.30 -11.94
N ALA A 249 -0.02 22.31 -11.06
CA ALA A 249 -1.20 23.03 -10.59
C ALA A 249 -1.88 23.81 -11.72
N PHE A 250 -2.86 23.22 -12.40
CA PHE A 250 -3.58 23.84 -13.52
C PHE A 250 -5.03 24.14 -13.18
N THR A 251 -5.81 23.11 -12.83
CA THR A 251 -7.27 23.17 -12.75
C THR A 251 -7.78 24.25 -11.80
N GLN A 252 -7.22 24.30 -10.59
CA GLN A 252 -7.61 25.27 -9.57
C GLN A 252 -7.26 26.71 -9.98
N VAL A 253 -6.13 26.89 -10.66
CA VAL A 253 -5.67 28.20 -11.11
C VAL A 253 -6.49 28.69 -12.29
N TYR A 254 -6.83 27.78 -13.21
CA TYR A 254 -7.71 28.06 -14.34
C TYR A 254 -9.09 28.53 -13.86
N ILE A 255 -9.70 27.82 -12.90
CA ILE A 255 -11.04 28.17 -12.40
C ILE A 255 -11.01 29.52 -11.67
N VAL A 256 -10.05 29.72 -10.76
CA VAL A 256 -9.99 30.93 -9.94
C VAL A 256 -9.69 32.18 -10.76
N SER A 257 -8.86 32.05 -11.80
CA SER A 257 -8.45 33.16 -12.65
C SER A 257 -9.29 33.33 -13.91
N ASP A 258 -10.41 32.59 -14.04
CA ASP A 258 -11.24 32.54 -15.25
C ASP A 258 -10.42 32.24 -16.54
N GLY A 259 -9.38 31.42 -16.39
CA GLY A 259 -8.50 31.00 -17.45
C GLY A 259 -7.55 32.07 -18.00
N VAL A 260 -7.44 33.26 -17.39
CA VAL A 260 -6.58 34.36 -17.89
C VAL A 260 -5.32 34.64 -17.04
N GLY A 261 -5.31 34.21 -15.78
CA GLY A 261 -4.18 34.41 -14.86
C GLY A 261 -4.05 35.81 -14.25
N GLU A 262 -5.12 36.62 -14.33
CA GLU A 262 -5.22 37.97 -13.76
C GLU A 262 -5.38 37.94 -12.22
N PRO A 263 -5.11 39.04 -11.50
CA PRO A 263 -4.68 40.38 -11.95
C PRO A 263 -3.17 40.50 -12.24
N LEU A 264 -2.78 41.28 -13.25
CA LEU A 264 -1.39 41.55 -13.67
C LEU A 264 -0.55 40.27 -13.89
N GLY A 265 -1.17 39.18 -14.31
CA GLY A 265 -0.49 37.89 -14.46
C GLY A 265 -0.05 37.24 -13.14
N SER A 266 -0.56 37.67 -11.98
CA SER A 266 -0.18 37.13 -10.67
C SER A 266 -0.57 35.66 -10.48
N LEU A 267 -1.68 35.22 -11.08
CA LEU A 267 -2.14 33.83 -11.08
C LEU A 267 -1.66 33.03 -12.29
N ARG A 268 -0.87 33.63 -13.19
CA ARG A 268 -0.31 32.95 -14.35
C ARG A 268 0.81 32.02 -13.90
N VAL A 269 0.48 30.82 -13.43
CA VAL A 269 1.46 29.75 -13.16
C VAL A 269 1.90 29.08 -14.47
N LEU A 270 3.02 28.37 -14.44
CA LEU A 270 3.64 27.74 -15.60
C LEU A 270 2.68 26.87 -16.43
N SER A 271 1.88 26.02 -15.79
CA SER A 271 0.90 25.15 -16.46
C SER A 271 -0.20 25.95 -17.15
N LEU A 272 -0.72 27.02 -16.51
CA LEU A 272 -1.69 27.93 -17.09
C LEU A 272 -1.08 28.73 -18.24
N HIS A 273 0.16 29.18 -18.10
CA HIS A 273 0.85 29.92 -19.16
C HIS A 273 1.06 29.06 -20.41
N LEU A 274 1.48 27.81 -20.23
CA LEU A 274 1.60 26.84 -21.31
C LEU A 274 0.26 26.64 -22.02
N PHE A 275 -0.83 26.48 -21.27
CA PHE A 275 -2.18 26.35 -21.83
C PHE A 275 -2.60 27.60 -22.61
N LEU A 276 -2.37 28.80 -22.04
CA LEU A 276 -2.68 30.08 -22.68
C LEU A 276 -1.92 30.21 -24.02
N ALA A 277 -0.62 29.95 -24.02
CA ALA A 277 0.19 29.99 -25.24
C ALA A 277 -0.32 28.99 -26.29
N ALA A 278 -0.56 27.74 -25.90
CA ALA A 278 -0.95 26.67 -26.82
C ALA A 278 -2.36 26.86 -27.42
N PHE A 279 -3.34 27.26 -26.60
CA PHE A 279 -4.76 27.16 -26.97
C PHE A 279 -5.49 28.50 -27.03
N LYS A 280 -4.97 29.56 -26.40
CA LYS A 280 -5.57 30.92 -26.49
C LYS A 280 -4.81 31.81 -27.46
N GLU A 281 -3.49 31.80 -27.38
CA GLU A 281 -2.61 32.58 -28.26
C GLU A 281 -2.29 31.82 -29.55
N LEU A 282 -2.64 30.53 -29.61
CA LEU A 282 -2.37 29.64 -30.74
C LEU A 282 -0.89 29.65 -31.12
N ASP A 283 0.00 29.63 -30.15
CA ASP A 283 1.45 29.49 -30.35
C ASP A 283 1.93 28.16 -29.77
N MET A 284 1.60 27.08 -30.49
CA MET A 284 1.94 25.71 -30.10
C MET A 284 3.45 25.46 -30.15
N GLY A 285 4.16 26.15 -31.04
CA GLY A 285 5.62 26.07 -31.14
C GLY A 285 6.30 26.61 -29.89
N TYR A 286 5.93 27.83 -29.48
CA TYR A 286 6.41 28.44 -28.24
C TYR A 286 5.97 27.64 -27.00
N ALA A 287 4.71 27.18 -26.95
CA ALA A 287 4.20 26.38 -25.84
C ALA A 287 4.93 25.03 -25.69
N SER A 288 5.28 24.39 -26.81
CA SER A 288 6.07 23.16 -26.81
C SER A 288 7.50 23.42 -26.32
N ALA A 289 8.14 24.52 -26.74
CA ALA A 289 9.45 24.91 -26.23
C ALA A 289 9.44 25.19 -24.71
N MET A 290 8.37 25.79 -24.17
CA MET A 290 8.17 25.94 -22.73
C MET A 290 8.08 24.59 -22.02
N ALA A 291 7.29 23.66 -22.57
CA ALA A 291 7.11 22.32 -22.01
C ALA A 291 8.44 21.57 -21.91
N TRP A 292 9.24 21.57 -22.99
CA TRP A 292 10.54 20.90 -23.05
C TRP A 292 11.61 21.57 -22.18
N SER A 293 11.61 22.90 -22.10
CA SER A 293 12.49 23.65 -21.19
C SER A 293 12.18 23.34 -19.72
N THR A 294 10.89 23.21 -19.39
CA THR A 294 10.43 22.85 -18.04
C THR A 294 10.75 21.38 -17.72
N LEU A 295 10.52 20.48 -18.68
CA LEU A 295 10.78 19.05 -18.53
C LEU A 295 12.28 18.79 -18.28
N SER A 296 13.15 19.40 -19.10
CA SER A 296 14.60 19.31 -18.93
C SER A 296 15.06 19.89 -17.60
N ALA A 297 14.55 21.06 -17.20
CA ALA A 297 14.83 21.65 -15.88
C ALA A 297 14.34 20.74 -14.73
N GLY A 298 13.18 20.10 -14.84
CA GLY A 298 12.64 19.15 -13.86
C GLY A 298 13.46 17.85 -13.76
N TYR A 299 13.95 17.30 -14.88
CA TYR A 299 14.87 16.16 -14.88
C TYR A 299 16.21 16.53 -14.24
N SER A 300 16.76 17.70 -14.56
CA SER A 300 17.98 18.20 -13.91
C SER A 300 17.75 18.45 -12.41
N ALA A 301 16.62 19.04 -12.01
CA ALA A 301 16.28 19.30 -10.61
C ALA A 301 16.03 18.03 -9.80
N SER A 302 15.45 16.98 -10.39
CA SER A 302 15.28 15.67 -9.73
C SER A 302 16.61 14.90 -9.65
N SER A 303 17.49 15.03 -10.65
CA SER A 303 18.87 14.52 -10.62
C SER A 303 19.71 15.24 -9.55
N ILE A 304 19.54 16.56 -9.44
CA ILE A 304 20.17 17.40 -8.41
C ILE A 304 19.54 17.14 -7.05
N ALA A 305 18.23 16.91 -6.91
CA ALA A 305 17.59 16.55 -5.65
C ALA A 305 18.01 15.15 -5.18
N ARG A 306 18.33 14.23 -6.09
CA ARG A 306 18.99 12.94 -5.78
C ARG A 306 20.43 13.17 -5.30
N ALA A 307 21.19 14.06 -5.95
CA ALA A 307 22.57 14.39 -5.56
C ALA A 307 22.67 15.24 -4.27
N VAL A 308 21.77 16.20 -4.08
CA VAL A 308 21.62 17.05 -2.90
C VAL A 308 20.94 16.27 -1.78
N GLY A 309 20.07 15.30 -2.06
CA GLY A 309 19.62 14.32 -1.07
C GLY A 309 20.79 13.51 -0.51
N LEU A 310 21.73 13.08 -1.35
CA LEU A 310 22.98 12.42 -0.93
C LEU A 310 23.94 13.36 -0.16
N ILE A 311 24.04 14.64 -0.56
CA ILE A 311 24.90 15.64 0.10
C ILE A 311 24.27 16.20 1.39
N ALA A 312 22.95 16.33 1.47
CA ALA A 312 22.20 16.76 2.66
C ALA A 312 22.15 15.64 3.70
N VAL A 313 22.07 14.37 3.26
CA VAL A 313 22.38 13.21 4.12
C VAL A 313 23.84 13.29 4.58
N GLY A 314 24.79 13.63 3.71
CA GLY A 314 26.21 13.82 4.06
C GLY A 314 26.51 14.98 5.04
N LEU A 315 25.78 16.10 4.97
CA LEU A 315 25.98 17.28 5.82
C LEU A 315 25.18 17.23 7.13
N MET A 316 24.10 16.43 7.20
CA MET A 316 23.38 16.14 8.45
C MET A 316 24.02 15.02 9.29
N ILE A 317 25.05 14.34 8.77
CA ILE A 317 25.83 13.34 9.51
C ILE A 317 26.83 13.98 10.50
N VAL A 318 27.23 15.25 10.33
CA VAL A 318 28.31 15.83 11.15
C VAL A 318 27.92 16.10 12.62
N PRO A 319 26.67 16.42 12.99
CA PRO A 319 26.26 16.43 14.41
C PRO A 319 25.80 15.05 14.92
N ALA A 320 25.42 14.12 14.02
CA ALA A 320 25.01 12.75 14.38
C ALA A 320 26.21 11.85 14.75
N VAL A 321 27.44 12.27 14.46
CA VAL A 321 28.69 11.59 14.86
C VAL A 321 29.02 11.78 16.36
N LEU A 322 28.27 12.58 17.12
CA LEU A 322 28.52 12.82 18.55
C LEU A 322 27.34 12.46 19.48
N ALA A 323 26.28 11.83 18.99
CA ALA A 323 25.24 11.22 19.82
C ALA A 323 25.47 9.69 19.92
N PRO A 324 25.52 9.09 21.11
CA PRO A 324 25.67 7.65 21.23
C PRO A 324 24.34 6.94 20.89
N GLY A 325 24.30 6.32 19.70
CA GLY A 325 23.23 5.40 19.22
C GLY A 325 22.69 5.85 17.86
N SER A 326 22.83 5.15 16.74
CA SER A 326 23.08 3.74 16.47
C SER A 326 24.52 3.46 16.02
N ARG A 327 25.31 2.78 16.85
CA ARG A 327 26.33 1.90 16.28
C ARG A 327 25.54 0.83 15.53
N SER A 328 25.77 0.67 14.22
CA SER A 328 25.70 -0.67 13.64
C SER A 328 26.52 -1.54 14.59
N GLU A 329 25.91 -2.47 15.32
CA GLU A 329 26.70 -3.36 16.15
C GLU A 329 27.81 -3.93 15.25
N PRO A 330 29.09 -3.70 15.62
CA PRO A 330 30.18 -4.28 14.87
C PRO A 330 29.94 -5.78 14.90
N ILE A 331 29.99 -6.43 13.74
CA ILE A 331 29.89 -7.88 13.65
C ILE A 331 30.90 -8.45 14.65
N PRO A 332 30.48 -9.29 15.61
CA PRO A 332 31.40 -9.89 16.57
C PRO A 332 32.56 -10.56 15.83
N GLN A 333 33.79 -10.33 16.28
CA GLN A 333 34.99 -10.80 15.59
C GLN A 333 34.92 -12.32 15.33
N GLY A 334 35.15 -12.72 14.08
CA GLY A 334 35.17 -14.12 13.66
C GLY A 334 33.83 -14.68 13.15
N ARG A 335 32.73 -13.92 13.25
CA ARG A 335 31.41 -14.35 12.75
C ARG A 335 31.14 -13.89 11.32
N GLN A 336 30.41 -14.72 10.56
CA GLN A 336 29.94 -14.39 9.21
C GLN A 336 28.57 -13.69 9.28
N GLU A 337 28.43 -12.53 8.66
CA GLU A 337 27.17 -11.80 8.64
C GLU A 337 26.11 -12.49 7.77
N VAL A 338 24.85 -12.43 8.21
CA VAL A 338 23.66 -12.83 7.47
C VAL A 338 22.70 -11.65 7.46
N VAL A 339 22.51 -11.00 6.32
CA VAL A 339 21.56 -9.89 6.17
C VAL A 339 20.16 -10.44 5.94
N PHE A 340 19.28 -10.23 6.91
CA PHE A 340 17.89 -10.71 6.87
C PHE A 340 16.90 -9.55 6.69
N TRP A 341 16.13 -9.55 5.60
CA TRP A 341 15.07 -8.56 5.36
C TRP A 341 13.70 -9.11 5.75
N HIS A 342 12.90 -8.29 6.42
CA HIS A 342 11.53 -8.66 6.81
C HIS A 342 10.58 -7.46 6.82
N PHE A 343 9.27 -7.71 6.76
CA PHE A 343 8.24 -6.67 6.69
C PHE A 343 7.51 -6.36 8.00
N TRP A 344 7.73 -7.15 9.06
CA TRP A 344 7.10 -6.92 10.36
C TRP A 344 7.52 -5.58 10.99
N GLY A 345 6.51 -4.80 11.40
CA GLY A 345 6.64 -3.54 12.14
C GLY A 345 5.99 -3.62 13.52
N GLY A 346 5.95 -2.50 14.24
CA GLY A 346 5.24 -2.37 15.51
C GLY A 346 5.62 -3.44 16.54
N ARG A 347 4.62 -4.14 17.09
CA ARG A 347 4.81 -5.19 18.12
C ARG A 347 5.53 -6.43 17.57
N ASP A 348 5.22 -6.83 16.34
CA ASP A 348 5.79 -8.06 15.78
C ASP A 348 7.26 -7.88 15.42
N ARG A 349 7.72 -6.65 15.14
CA ARG A 349 9.14 -6.33 14.99
C ARG A 349 9.95 -6.73 16.23
N ALA A 350 9.46 -6.42 17.43
CA ALA A 350 10.15 -6.77 18.67
C ALA A 350 10.29 -8.29 18.83
N VAL A 351 9.28 -9.06 18.42
CA VAL A 351 9.33 -10.53 18.40
C VAL A 351 10.41 -11.04 17.44
N VAL A 352 10.51 -10.43 16.25
CA VAL A 352 11.54 -10.78 15.26
C VAL A 352 12.94 -10.47 15.78
N GLU A 353 13.14 -9.29 16.36
CA GLU A 353 14.43 -8.90 16.96
C GLU A 353 14.83 -9.88 18.08
N GLU A 354 13.88 -10.31 18.92
CA GLU A 354 14.14 -11.31 19.96
C GLU A 354 14.53 -12.69 19.39
N ILE A 355 13.89 -13.14 18.29
CA ILE A 355 14.27 -14.39 17.61
C ILE A 355 15.71 -14.31 17.08
N VAL A 356 16.06 -13.18 16.48
CA VAL A 356 17.40 -12.91 15.95
C VAL A 356 18.44 -12.90 17.06
N ASP A 357 18.14 -12.26 18.19
CA ASP A 357 19.01 -12.26 19.36
C ASP A 357 19.22 -13.66 19.93
N ARG A 358 18.16 -14.48 20.02
CA ARG A 358 18.28 -15.86 20.47
C ARG A 358 19.13 -16.71 19.53
N PHE A 359 19.00 -16.54 18.22
CA PHE A 359 19.87 -17.21 17.24
C PHE A 359 21.33 -16.76 17.34
N ASN A 360 21.56 -15.45 17.47
CA ASN A 360 22.91 -14.90 17.60
C ASN A 360 23.59 -15.34 18.90
N ASN A 361 22.82 -15.60 19.96
CA ASN A 361 23.34 -16.09 21.24
C ASN A 361 23.46 -17.62 21.32
N SER A 362 22.81 -18.38 20.43
CA SER A 362 22.84 -19.84 20.45
C SER A 362 24.08 -20.45 19.77
N GLN A 363 24.84 -19.64 19.02
CA GLN A 363 26.00 -20.10 18.25
C GLN A 363 27.03 -18.97 18.04
N ASP A 364 28.24 -19.32 17.59
CA ASP A 364 29.39 -18.42 17.43
C ASP A 364 29.90 -18.27 15.99
N GLU A 365 29.21 -18.81 14.99
CA GLU A 365 29.63 -18.84 13.58
C GLU A 365 29.00 -17.73 12.73
N HIS A 366 27.71 -17.48 12.91
CA HIS A 366 26.93 -16.53 12.12
C HIS A 366 26.40 -15.37 12.98
N TYR A 367 26.19 -14.22 12.36
CA TYR A 367 25.55 -13.07 13.00
C TYR A 367 24.47 -12.52 12.08
N VAL A 368 23.21 -12.75 12.46
CA VAL A 368 22.04 -12.28 11.70
C VAL A 368 21.79 -10.83 12.03
N ARG A 369 21.78 -9.99 11.00
CA ARG A 369 21.37 -8.59 11.05
C ARG A 369 20.00 -8.46 10.40
N ALA A 370 18.96 -8.28 11.22
CA ALA A 370 17.62 -8.03 10.74
C ALA A 370 17.42 -6.58 10.27
N VAL A 371 16.74 -6.42 9.14
CA VAL A 371 16.41 -5.12 8.54
C VAL A 371 14.92 -5.09 8.21
N ALA A 372 14.17 -4.33 9.00
CA ALA A 372 12.76 -4.09 8.77
C ALA A 372 12.56 -3.20 7.53
N MET A 373 11.68 -3.62 6.61
CA MET A 373 11.38 -2.93 5.36
C MET A 373 9.87 -2.83 5.15
N PRO A 374 9.31 -1.66 4.77
CA PRO A 374 7.88 -1.57 4.46
C PRO A 374 7.49 -2.45 3.27
N GLY A 375 6.47 -3.31 3.44
CA GLY A 375 6.08 -4.34 2.46
C GLY A 375 5.77 -3.80 1.06
N ALA A 376 5.15 -2.61 0.94
CA ALA A 376 4.75 -2.04 -0.36
C ALA A 376 5.92 -1.75 -1.34
N ASN A 377 7.17 -1.76 -0.87
CA ASN A 377 8.36 -1.53 -1.70
C ASN A 377 9.37 -2.69 -1.63
N LEU A 378 9.04 -3.79 -0.94
CA LEU A 378 9.97 -4.90 -0.70
C LEU A 378 10.37 -5.57 -2.02
N ASP A 379 9.40 -5.86 -2.88
CA ASP A 379 9.59 -6.54 -4.17
C ASP A 379 10.48 -5.75 -5.14
N LEU A 380 10.16 -4.47 -5.34
CA LEU A 380 10.95 -3.60 -6.21
C LEU A 380 12.39 -3.48 -5.71
N LYS A 381 12.56 -3.31 -4.39
CA LYS A 381 13.88 -3.21 -3.78
C LYS A 381 14.65 -4.53 -3.89
N PHE A 382 13.98 -5.65 -3.70
CA PHE A 382 14.53 -6.99 -3.90
C PHE A 382 15.06 -7.15 -5.32
N PHE A 383 14.24 -6.91 -6.35
CA PHE A 383 14.70 -7.03 -7.74
C PHE A 383 15.83 -6.08 -8.10
N LEU A 384 15.80 -4.84 -7.60
CA LEU A 384 16.90 -3.89 -7.78
C LEU A 384 18.20 -4.37 -7.11
N SER A 385 18.12 -4.99 -5.94
CA SER A 385 19.29 -5.53 -5.21
C SER A 385 19.90 -6.76 -5.90
N VAL A 386 19.06 -7.69 -6.38
CA VAL A 386 19.49 -8.86 -7.15
C VAL A 386 20.15 -8.41 -8.46
N THR A 387 19.51 -7.50 -9.21
CA THR A 387 20.06 -6.94 -10.45
C THR A 387 21.35 -6.15 -10.21
N GLY A 388 21.43 -5.45 -9.07
CA GLY A 388 22.60 -4.69 -8.65
C GLY A 388 23.76 -5.53 -8.13
N GLY A 389 23.57 -6.85 -7.93
CA GLY A 389 24.58 -7.77 -7.43
C GLY A 389 24.87 -7.66 -5.93
N ASP A 390 23.96 -7.06 -5.15
CA ASP A 390 24.08 -6.94 -3.68
C ASP A 390 22.74 -7.27 -2.98
N PRO A 391 22.17 -8.47 -3.18
CA PRO A 391 20.95 -8.88 -2.51
C PRO A 391 21.18 -9.18 -1.02
N PRO A 392 20.11 -9.20 -0.19
CA PRO A 392 20.22 -9.75 1.17
C PRO A 392 20.55 -11.24 1.14
N ASP A 393 20.97 -11.79 2.28
CA ASP A 393 21.21 -13.22 2.40
C ASP A 393 19.92 -14.01 2.58
N LEU A 394 18.95 -13.40 3.25
CA LEU A 394 17.65 -13.99 3.51
C LEU A 394 16.56 -12.92 3.46
N LEU A 395 15.39 -13.30 2.97
CA LEU A 395 14.20 -12.45 2.97
C LEU A 395 13.00 -13.26 3.46
N ASN A 396 12.11 -12.62 4.22
CA ASN A 396 10.77 -13.15 4.49
C ASN A 396 9.72 -12.46 3.61
N GLN A 397 8.78 -13.24 3.09
CA GLN A 397 7.70 -12.81 2.20
C GLN A 397 6.37 -13.51 2.54
N ASP A 398 5.26 -12.83 2.25
CA ASP A 398 3.90 -13.34 2.39
C ASP A 398 3.05 -13.27 1.11
N ASP A 399 3.48 -12.50 0.09
CA ASP A 399 2.85 -12.46 -1.23
C ASP A 399 3.15 -13.72 -2.08
N PRO A 400 2.25 -14.19 -2.97
CA PRO A 400 2.40 -15.43 -3.72
C PRO A 400 3.41 -15.34 -4.87
N VAL A 401 4.68 -15.07 -4.56
CA VAL A 401 5.71 -14.69 -5.53
C VAL A 401 6.70 -15.80 -5.89
N VAL A 402 6.67 -16.94 -5.19
CA VAL A 402 7.70 -17.98 -5.29
C VAL A 402 7.87 -18.48 -6.73
N ALA A 403 6.77 -18.80 -7.42
CA ALA A 403 6.80 -19.25 -8.81
C ALA A 403 7.37 -18.16 -9.74
N ASP A 404 6.79 -16.95 -9.71
CA ASP A 404 7.21 -15.81 -10.52
C ASP A 404 8.71 -15.50 -10.36
N TRP A 405 9.23 -15.58 -9.14
CA TRP A 405 10.62 -15.25 -8.82
C TRP A 405 11.56 -16.41 -9.14
N ALA A 406 11.12 -17.66 -9.02
CA ALA A 406 11.90 -18.82 -9.44
C ALA A 406 12.13 -18.83 -10.95
N ILE A 407 11.07 -18.60 -11.73
CA ILE A 407 11.09 -18.50 -13.21
C ILE A 407 12.05 -17.42 -13.69
N ARG A 408 11.99 -16.24 -13.07
CA ARG A 408 12.90 -15.11 -13.37
C ARG A 408 14.34 -15.36 -12.96
N ASP A 409 14.63 -16.54 -12.42
CA ASP A 409 15.93 -16.87 -11.92
C ASP A 409 16.32 -15.78 -10.88
N ALA A 410 15.47 -15.51 -9.88
CA ALA A 410 15.80 -14.57 -8.79
C ALA A 410 16.12 -15.30 -7.47
N LEU A 411 15.77 -16.58 -7.38
CA LEU A 411 15.84 -17.38 -6.15
C LEU A 411 16.91 -18.46 -6.22
N THR A 412 17.35 -18.89 -5.03
CA THR A 412 18.17 -20.08 -4.82
C THR A 412 17.27 -21.21 -4.30
N PRO A 413 17.12 -22.33 -5.04
CA PRO A 413 16.33 -23.46 -4.56
C PRO A 413 16.98 -24.11 -3.32
N LEU A 414 16.17 -24.65 -2.42
CA LEU A 414 16.64 -25.17 -1.13
C LEU A 414 17.58 -26.37 -1.29
N ASP A 415 17.49 -27.13 -2.38
CA ASP A 415 18.42 -28.23 -2.70
C ASP A 415 19.86 -27.78 -2.98
N LYS A 416 20.11 -26.48 -3.12
CA LYS A 416 21.45 -25.88 -3.18
C LYS A 416 21.99 -25.48 -1.81
N LEU A 417 21.13 -25.48 -0.79
CA LEU A 417 21.45 -25.03 0.57
C LEU A 417 21.45 -26.21 1.55
N ALA A 418 20.55 -27.16 1.36
CA ALA A 418 20.31 -28.31 2.22
C ALA A 418 20.82 -29.61 1.57
N THR A 419 21.08 -30.60 2.42
CA THR A 419 21.43 -31.95 1.95
C THR A 419 20.20 -32.65 1.33
N PRO A 420 20.40 -33.64 0.44
CA PRO A 420 19.28 -34.42 -0.10
C PRO A 420 18.41 -35.10 0.97
N ALA A 421 19.02 -35.47 2.11
CA ALA A 421 18.30 -36.04 3.24
C ALA A 421 17.39 -35.00 3.92
N GLU A 422 17.89 -33.78 4.15
CA GLU A 422 17.10 -32.68 4.70
C GLU A 422 15.93 -32.31 3.77
N ILE A 423 16.15 -32.27 2.44
CA ILE A 423 15.06 -32.00 1.48
C ILE A 423 13.98 -33.07 1.55
N SER A 424 14.35 -34.35 1.57
CA SER A 424 13.39 -35.45 1.69
C SER A 424 12.64 -35.42 3.03
N GLU A 425 13.30 -35.01 4.12
CA GLU A 425 12.65 -34.86 5.43
C GLU A 425 11.61 -33.73 5.41
N LEU A 426 11.95 -32.56 4.86
CA LEU A 426 11.04 -31.40 4.73
C LEU A 426 9.73 -31.75 4.03
N GLU A 427 9.76 -32.64 3.03
CA GLU A 427 8.57 -33.06 2.30
C GLU A 427 7.50 -33.73 3.18
N THR A 428 7.93 -34.32 4.31
CA THR A 428 7.07 -35.01 5.28
C THR A 428 6.92 -34.25 6.59
N TRP A 429 7.89 -33.39 6.91
CA TRP A 429 7.89 -32.58 8.12
C TRP A 429 6.92 -31.39 8.02
N LEU A 430 6.85 -30.73 6.85
CA LEU A 430 5.93 -29.61 6.63
C LEU A 430 4.48 -30.09 6.50
N PHE A 431 3.54 -29.28 7.00
CA PHE A 431 2.15 -29.44 6.63
C PHE A 431 1.97 -29.34 5.09
N PRO A 432 0.98 -30.04 4.51
CA PRO A 432 0.80 -30.06 3.06
C PRO A 432 0.68 -28.67 2.42
N ALA A 433 -0.01 -27.74 3.08
CA ALA A 433 -0.14 -26.35 2.65
C ALA A 433 1.18 -25.57 2.74
N ALA A 434 1.92 -25.73 3.84
CA ALA A 434 3.22 -25.08 4.05
C ALA A 434 4.23 -25.51 3.00
N ARG A 435 4.23 -26.80 2.63
CA ARG A 435 5.03 -27.33 1.53
C ARG A 435 4.62 -26.69 0.20
N ALA A 436 3.34 -26.71 -0.12
CA ALA A 436 2.84 -26.20 -1.40
C ALA A 436 3.12 -24.70 -1.62
N LEU A 437 3.09 -23.87 -0.56
CA LEU A 437 3.48 -22.45 -0.65
C LEU A 437 4.92 -22.23 -1.11
N GLY A 438 5.84 -23.11 -0.69
CA GLY A 438 7.26 -22.99 -1.00
C GLY A 438 7.72 -23.79 -2.22
N SER A 439 6.82 -24.51 -2.88
CA SER A 439 7.15 -25.40 -4.00
C SER A 439 6.81 -24.78 -5.35
N PHE A 440 7.69 -24.97 -6.33
CA PHE A 440 7.45 -24.70 -7.74
C PHE A 440 8.25 -25.69 -8.60
N ASP A 441 7.65 -26.23 -9.65
CA ASP A 441 8.28 -27.20 -10.58
C ASP A 441 9.00 -28.36 -9.86
N ASP A 442 8.25 -29.07 -8.98
CA ASP A 442 8.72 -30.18 -8.15
C ASP A 442 9.95 -29.88 -7.26
N ARG A 443 10.25 -28.60 -7.02
CA ARG A 443 11.38 -28.15 -6.17
C ARG A 443 10.92 -27.18 -5.10
N LEU A 444 11.58 -27.23 -3.94
CA LEU A 444 11.37 -26.27 -2.86
C LEU A 444 12.28 -25.05 -3.07
N TYR A 445 11.67 -23.87 -3.12
CA TYR A 445 12.35 -22.57 -3.22
C TYR A 445 12.21 -21.73 -1.96
N ALA A 446 11.19 -22.01 -1.13
CA ALA A 446 10.96 -21.29 0.11
C ALA A 446 10.67 -22.24 1.28
N LEU A 447 11.04 -21.83 2.49
CA LEU A 447 10.70 -22.55 3.73
C LEU A 447 9.66 -21.76 4.52
N CYS A 448 8.46 -22.31 4.66
CA CYS A 448 7.40 -21.70 5.44
C CYS A 448 7.79 -21.62 6.94
N ASN A 449 7.63 -20.44 7.54
CA ASN A 449 7.90 -20.21 8.96
C ASN A 449 6.65 -19.81 9.75
N GLY A 450 5.51 -19.63 9.08
CA GLY A 450 4.22 -19.49 9.73
C GLY A 450 3.07 -19.55 8.73
N LEU A 451 1.99 -20.23 9.08
CA LEU A 451 0.78 -20.32 8.25
C LEU A 451 -0.25 -19.26 8.63
N ASP A 452 -1.01 -18.85 7.63
CA ASP A 452 -2.09 -17.88 7.71
C ASP A 452 -3.41 -18.55 7.34
N ILE A 453 -4.18 -18.91 8.36
CA ILE A 453 -5.39 -19.71 8.24
C ILE A 453 -6.62 -18.82 8.41
N ARG A 454 -7.72 -19.17 7.74
CA ARG A 454 -9.00 -18.45 7.85
C ARG A 454 -10.04 -19.30 8.57
N ALA A 455 -10.85 -18.64 9.39
CA ALA A 455 -11.96 -19.26 10.09
C ALA A 455 -13.12 -18.26 10.20
N LEU A 456 -14.29 -18.73 10.65
CA LEU A 456 -15.45 -17.88 10.88
C LEU A 456 -15.47 -17.45 12.34
N TYR A 457 -15.33 -16.15 12.57
CA TYR A 457 -15.57 -15.54 13.87
C TYR A 457 -17.04 -15.20 14.03
N TYR A 458 -17.55 -15.28 15.26
CA TYR A 458 -18.93 -14.91 15.58
C TYR A 458 -19.06 -14.28 16.98
N ASP A 459 -20.07 -13.42 17.15
CA ASP A 459 -20.42 -12.84 18.44
C ASP A 459 -21.44 -13.72 19.16
N LYS A 460 -21.00 -14.36 20.27
CA LYS A 460 -21.82 -15.26 21.09
C LYS A 460 -23.08 -14.57 21.62
N ASN A 461 -22.98 -13.29 21.97
CA ASN A 461 -24.14 -12.56 22.51
C ASN A 461 -25.22 -12.36 21.45
N VAL A 462 -24.82 -12.15 20.19
CA VAL A 462 -25.77 -12.00 19.08
C VAL A 462 -26.42 -13.33 18.75
N LEU A 463 -25.68 -14.44 18.73
CA LEU A 463 -26.29 -15.75 18.51
C LEU A 463 -27.26 -16.16 19.63
N GLU A 464 -26.91 -15.86 20.89
CA GLU A 464 -27.80 -16.04 22.05
C GLU A 464 -29.07 -15.16 21.95
N GLU A 465 -28.96 -13.92 21.48
CA GLU A 465 -30.10 -13.00 21.23
C GLU A 465 -31.16 -13.63 20.30
N PHE A 466 -30.70 -14.43 19.33
CA PHE A 466 -31.56 -15.11 18.36
C PHE A 466 -31.82 -16.60 18.67
N ASN A 467 -31.35 -17.10 19.82
CA ASN A 467 -31.44 -18.50 20.23
C ASN A 467 -30.93 -19.45 19.14
N ARG A 468 -29.69 -19.22 18.72
CA ARG A 468 -29.00 -19.98 17.66
C ARG A 468 -27.61 -20.41 18.11
N GLU A 469 -27.18 -21.55 17.58
CA GLU A 469 -25.82 -22.07 17.71
C GLU A 469 -24.94 -21.58 16.55
N PRO A 470 -23.59 -21.62 16.69
CA PRO A 470 -22.67 -21.22 15.63
C PRO A 470 -22.88 -22.06 14.37
N PRO A 471 -22.94 -21.43 13.17
CA PRO A 471 -23.29 -22.15 11.96
C PRO A 471 -22.21 -23.18 11.59
N GLN A 472 -22.65 -24.36 11.16
CA GLN A 472 -21.84 -25.46 10.65
C GLN A 472 -21.98 -25.62 9.14
N THR A 473 -23.05 -25.07 8.55
CA THR A 473 -23.31 -25.09 7.10
C THR A 473 -23.49 -23.68 6.53
N ILE A 474 -23.23 -23.52 5.23
CA ILE A 474 -23.48 -22.24 4.54
C ILE A 474 -24.98 -21.87 4.57
N GLU A 475 -25.87 -22.85 4.54
CA GLU A 475 -27.31 -22.63 4.68
C GLU A 475 -27.66 -21.99 6.04
N GLU A 476 -26.98 -22.39 7.11
CA GLU A 476 -27.15 -21.78 8.44
C GLU A 476 -26.58 -20.36 8.49
N ILE A 477 -25.48 -20.07 7.78
CA ILE A 477 -25.00 -18.68 7.61
C ILE A 477 -26.11 -17.83 6.95
N ASP A 478 -26.72 -18.34 5.87
CA ASP A 478 -27.76 -17.63 5.13
C ASP A 478 -29.03 -17.40 5.98
N GLU A 479 -29.43 -18.40 6.78
CA GLU A 479 -30.53 -18.27 7.72
C GLU A 479 -30.24 -17.18 8.75
N LEU A 480 -29.07 -17.24 9.38
CA LEU A 480 -28.65 -16.24 10.38
C LEU A 480 -28.50 -14.84 9.79
N ALA A 481 -27.96 -14.73 8.57
CA ALA A 481 -27.85 -13.45 7.87
C ALA A 481 -29.22 -12.79 7.72
N ARG A 482 -30.22 -13.53 7.18
CA ARG A 482 -31.59 -13.05 6.99
C ARG A 482 -32.33 -12.81 8.31
N LEU A 483 -32.07 -13.61 9.34
CA LEU A 483 -32.70 -13.47 10.64
C LEU A 483 -32.24 -12.20 11.35
N ILE A 484 -30.93 -11.94 11.33
CA ILE A 484 -30.31 -10.80 12.00
C ILE A 484 -30.55 -9.50 11.23
N ALA A 485 -30.46 -9.56 9.90
CA ALA A 485 -30.75 -8.44 9.01
C ALA A 485 -31.69 -8.94 7.88
N PRO A 486 -33.01 -8.78 8.00
CA PRO A 486 -33.94 -9.18 6.94
C PRO A 486 -33.78 -8.37 5.65
N PRO A 487 -34.25 -8.85 4.48
CA PRO A 487 -34.29 -8.04 3.26
C PRO A 487 -35.02 -6.72 3.47
N GLY A 488 -34.48 -5.61 2.94
CA GLY A 488 -35.00 -4.26 3.17
C GLY A 488 -34.67 -3.66 4.54
N HIS A 489 -33.81 -4.32 5.33
CA HIS A 489 -33.31 -3.80 6.61
C HIS A 489 -32.60 -2.45 6.42
N ASP A 490 -32.95 -1.47 7.25
CA ASP A 490 -32.40 -0.11 7.19
C ASP A 490 -30.88 -0.14 7.45
N ILE A 491 -30.11 0.37 6.48
CA ILE A 491 -28.65 0.52 6.53
C ILE A 491 -28.21 1.32 7.78
N ARG A 492 -29.10 2.16 8.35
CA ARG A 492 -28.84 2.91 9.59
C ARG A 492 -28.76 2.04 10.84
N ARG A 493 -29.23 0.79 10.83
CA ARG A 493 -29.26 -0.13 12.00
C ARG A 493 -27.93 -0.83 12.31
N ARG A 494 -26.85 -0.48 11.60
CA ARG A 494 -25.42 -0.74 11.95
C ARG A 494 -24.94 -2.19 12.12
N ARG A 495 -25.80 -3.24 12.12
CA ARG A 495 -25.38 -4.65 12.31
C ARG A 495 -25.97 -5.57 11.23
N TYR A 496 -25.10 -6.28 10.50
CA TYR A 496 -25.47 -7.37 9.59
C TYR A 496 -25.16 -8.73 10.22
N GLY A 497 -25.89 -9.78 9.86
CA GLY A 497 -25.56 -11.14 10.31
C GLY A 497 -24.24 -11.62 9.74
N TYR A 498 -24.19 -11.76 8.41
CA TYR A 498 -22.97 -12.02 7.64
C TYR A 498 -23.06 -11.28 6.30
N VAL A 499 -21.90 -10.90 5.75
CA VAL A 499 -21.81 -10.41 4.38
C VAL A 499 -20.53 -11.01 3.77
N PRO A 500 -20.61 -11.73 2.63
CA PRO A 500 -19.44 -12.22 1.90
C PRO A 500 -18.60 -11.06 1.36
N ASP A 501 -17.28 -11.20 1.38
CA ASP A 501 -16.32 -10.20 0.88
C ASP A 501 -15.75 -10.65 -0.45
N SER A 502 -15.80 -9.78 -1.46
CA SER A 502 -15.23 -10.03 -2.80
C SER A 502 -13.80 -10.55 -2.79
N ARG A 503 -12.96 -10.11 -1.83
CA ARG A 503 -11.56 -10.55 -1.68
C ARG A 503 -11.42 -11.99 -1.20
N ARG A 504 -12.54 -12.63 -0.84
CA ARG A 504 -12.59 -13.93 -0.17
C ARG A 504 -13.15 -15.03 -1.05
N LEU A 505 -13.33 -14.77 -2.35
CA LEU A 505 -13.73 -15.79 -3.31
C LEU A 505 -12.79 -17.00 -3.28
N TRP A 506 -11.49 -16.80 -3.06
CA TRP A 506 -10.52 -17.88 -2.89
C TRP A 506 -10.91 -18.88 -1.79
N ALA A 507 -11.19 -18.39 -0.60
CA ALA A 507 -11.59 -19.23 0.52
C ALA A 507 -12.91 -19.95 0.23
N TRP A 508 -13.92 -19.21 -0.22
CA TRP A 508 -15.25 -19.78 -0.46
C TRP A 508 -15.28 -20.73 -1.65
N GLY A 509 -14.54 -20.46 -2.72
CA GLY A 509 -14.41 -21.36 -3.86
C GLY A 509 -13.86 -22.72 -3.44
N ILE A 510 -12.89 -22.76 -2.52
CA ILE A 510 -12.35 -24.00 -1.95
C ILE A 510 -13.37 -24.71 -1.05
N VAL A 511 -14.10 -23.96 -0.20
CA VAL A 511 -15.18 -24.50 0.65
C VAL A 511 -16.28 -25.16 -0.18
N PHE A 512 -16.60 -24.60 -1.35
CA PHE A 512 -17.56 -25.19 -2.29
C PHE A 512 -16.99 -26.40 -3.05
N GLY A 513 -15.69 -26.68 -2.95
CA GLY A 513 -15.01 -27.82 -3.58
C GLY A 513 -14.18 -27.49 -4.82
N GLY A 514 -13.99 -26.21 -5.13
CA GLY A 514 -13.14 -25.72 -6.22
C GLY A 514 -11.64 -25.80 -5.89
N ARG A 515 -10.80 -25.75 -6.94
CA ARG A 515 -9.33 -25.80 -6.82
C ARG A 515 -8.60 -24.66 -7.52
N PHE A 516 -9.28 -23.85 -8.34
CA PHE A 516 -8.76 -22.71 -9.12
C PHE A 516 -7.67 -23.05 -10.16
N TYR A 517 -6.94 -24.14 -9.98
CA TYR A 517 -5.89 -24.63 -10.85
C TYR A 517 -5.88 -26.16 -10.81
N ASP A 518 -5.62 -26.79 -11.96
CA ASP A 518 -5.42 -28.23 -12.08
C ASP A 518 -3.96 -28.52 -12.47
N PRO A 519 -3.13 -29.00 -11.53
CA PRO A 519 -1.73 -29.32 -11.80
C PRO A 519 -1.55 -30.39 -12.88
N ALA A 520 -2.51 -31.31 -13.07
CA ALA A 520 -2.38 -32.39 -14.04
C ALA A 520 -2.52 -31.90 -15.49
N THR A 521 -3.32 -30.86 -15.70
CA THR A 521 -3.53 -30.26 -17.02
C THR A 521 -2.78 -28.94 -17.21
N GLY A 522 -2.24 -28.36 -16.13
CA GLY A 522 -1.68 -27.00 -16.13
C GLY A 522 -2.74 -25.91 -16.30
N GLY A 523 -4.02 -26.27 -16.19
CA GLY A 523 -5.15 -25.44 -16.57
C GLY A 523 -5.75 -24.64 -15.41
N ILE A 524 -6.14 -23.38 -15.68
CA ILE A 524 -6.93 -22.58 -14.75
C ILE A 524 -8.38 -23.08 -14.72
N THR A 525 -8.92 -23.27 -13.51
CA THR A 525 -10.26 -23.84 -13.28
C THR A 525 -11.18 -22.90 -12.49
N ALA A 526 -10.93 -21.59 -12.54
CA ALA A 526 -11.74 -20.57 -11.87
C ALA A 526 -13.23 -20.58 -12.25
N ASP A 527 -13.58 -21.07 -13.44
CA ASP A 527 -14.96 -21.19 -13.94
C ASP A 527 -15.58 -22.57 -13.72
N SER A 528 -14.92 -23.42 -12.91
CA SER A 528 -15.48 -24.68 -12.46
C SER A 528 -16.80 -24.47 -11.71
N ARG A 529 -17.69 -25.47 -11.80
CA ARG A 529 -19.02 -25.38 -11.20
C ARG A 529 -19.01 -24.97 -9.72
N PRO A 530 -18.16 -25.54 -8.84
CA PRO A 530 -18.06 -25.13 -7.45
C PRO A 530 -17.76 -23.63 -7.23
N ILE A 531 -16.86 -23.05 -8.03
CA ILE A 531 -16.43 -21.66 -7.87
C ILE A 531 -17.50 -20.71 -8.41
N VAL A 532 -18.17 -21.10 -9.50
CA VAL A 532 -19.34 -20.38 -10.01
C VAL A 532 -20.46 -20.39 -8.98
N ASP A 533 -20.73 -21.53 -8.33
CA ASP A 533 -21.73 -21.63 -7.26
C ASP A 533 -21.34 -20.78 -6.04
N ALA A 534 -20.07 -20.77 -5.65
CA ALA A 534 -19.56 -19.91 -4.58
C ALA A 534 -19.75 -18.42 -4.90
N LEU A 535 -19.36 -17.98 -6.10
CA LEU A 535 -19.52 -16.59 -6.50
C LEU A 535 -21.00 -16.19 -6.65
N SER A 536 -21.84 -17.10 -7.14
CA SER A 536 -23.28 -16.88 -7.23
C SER A 536 -23.92 -16.74 -5.85
N TRP A 537 -23.51 -17.59 -4.90
CA TRP A 537 -23.91 -17.46 -3.49
C TRP A 537 -23.47 -16.11 -2.91
N MET A 538 -22.22 -15.71 -3.15
CA MET A 538 -21.72 -14.40 -2.69
C MET A 538 -22.52 -13.24 -3.30
N ALA A 539 -22.83 -13.29 -4.61
CA ALA A 539 -23.59 -12.26 -5.31
C ALA A 539 -25.06 -12.18 -4.84
N SER A 540 -25.65 -13.30 -4.41
CA SER A 540 -27.04 -13.33 -3.90
C SER A 540 -27.26 -12.42 -2.68
N TYR A 541 -26.21 -12.13 -1.90
CA TYR A 541 -26.30 -11.17 -0.80
C TYR A 541 -26.52 -9.74 -1.28
N SER A 542 -25.97 -9.37 -2.43
CA SER A 542 -26.21 -8.07 -3.05
C SER A 542 -27.60 -7.95 -3.63
N GLU A 543 -28.18 -9.04 -4.12
CA GLU A 543 -29.60 -9.08 -4.49
C GLU A 543 -30.50 -8.93 -3.26
N MET A 544 -30.11 -9.55 -2.14
CA MET A 544 -30.85 -9.50 -0.87
C MET A 544 -30.84 -8.11 -0.22
N TYR A 545 -29.70 -7.43 -0.20
CA TYR A 545 -29.50 -6.19 0.56
C TYR A 545 -29.35 -4.94 -0.30
N GLY A 546 -29.15 -5.09 -1.61
CA GLY A 546 -28.79 -4.02 -2.54
C GLY A 546 -27.27 -3.84 -2.65
N ALA A 547 -26.76 -3.86 -3.88
CA ALA A 547 -25.33 -3.74 -4.17
C ALA A 547 -24.72 -2.43 -3.62
N ASP A 548 -25.34 -1.28 -3.89
CA ASP A 548 -24.86 0.04 -3.43
C ASP A 548 -24.85 0.14 -1.90
N ALA A 549 -25.86 -0.45 -1.25
CA ALA A 549 -25.98 -0.48 0.20
C ALA A 549 -24.85 -1.27 0.85
N LEU A 550 -24.55 -2.47 0.32
CA LEU A 550 -23.44 -3.28 0.80
C LEU A 550 -22.09 -2.64 0.51
N LEU A 551 -21.92 -2.01 -0.66
CA LEU A 551 -20.68 -1.32 -1.00
C LEU A 551 -20.43 -0.14 -0.05
N ALA A 552 -21.45 0.69 0.20
CA ALA A 552 -21.38 1.80 1.16
C ALA A 552 -21.13 1.30 2.59
N PHE A 553 -21.78 0.20 2.99
CA PHE A 553 -21.55 -0.42 4.28
C PHE A 553 -20.09 -0.86 4.43
N ARG A 554 -19.52 -1.55 3.43
CA ARG A 554 -18.12 -1.99 3.44
C ARG A 554 -17.10 -0.86 3.38
N GLN A 555 -17.37 0.24 2.67
CA GLN A 555 -16.53 1.44 2.75
C GLN A 555 -16.42 1.95 4.19
N GLY A 556 -17.48 1.77 4.99
CA GLY A 556 -17.47 2.06 6.43
C GLY A 556 -16.49 1.20 7.24
N ASP A 557 -16.12 0.01 6.78
CA ASP A 557 -15.11 -0.82 7.47
C ASP A 557 -13.71 -0.21 7.34
N GLN A 558 -13.40 0.41 6.20
CA GLN A 558 -12.15 1.13 5.97
C GLN A 558 -12.07 2.43 6.78
N ALA A 559 -13.21 2.97 7.19
CA ALA A 559 -13.31 4.14 8.06
C ALA A 559 -13.15 3.81 9.56
N LEU A 560 -13.10 2.53 9.94
CA LEU A 560 -12.82 2.12 11.31
C LEU A 560 -11.39 2.50 11.70
N THR A 561 -11.23 3.03 12.92
CA THR A 561 -9.94 3.51 13.41
C THR A 561 -8.93 2.38 13.53
N GLY A 562 -7.83 2.45 12.76
CA GLY A 562 -6.65 1.58 12.92
C GLY A 562 -6.98 0.11 12.82
N ALA A 563 -7.28 -0.40 11.61
CA ALA A 563 -7.53 -1.82 11.34
C ALA A 563 -8.45 -2.55 12.34
N ALA A 564 -9.31 -1.82 13.08
CA ALA A 564 -10.08 -2.39 14.18
C ALA A 564 -11.03 -3.47 13.64
N PHE A 565 -10.96 -4.66 14.23
CA PHE A 565 -11.76 -5.80 13.84
C PHE A 565 -13.26 -5.44 13.79
N PRO A 566 -13.92 -5.45 12.61
CA PRO A 566 -15.29 -4.97 12.47
C PRO A 566 -16.32 -5.70 13.35
N LEU A 567 -16.04 -6.97 13.68
CA LEU A 567 -16.85 -7.78 14.57
C LEU A 567 -16.89 -7.18 15.99
N LEU A 568 -15.75 -6.72 16.53
CA LEU A 568 -15.68 -6.07 17.85
C LEU A 568 -16.42 -4.73 17.90
N GLN A 569 -16.70 -4.12 16.74
CA GLN A 569 -17.50 -2.90 16.63
C GLN A 569 -19.01 -3.18 16.53
N GLY A 570 -19.42 -4.45 16.60
CA GLY A 570 -20.82 -4.88 16.49
C GLY A 570 -21.41 -4.66 15.10
N ARG A 571 -20.57 -4.48 14.07
CA ARG A 571 -21.03 -4.26 12.68
C ARG A 571 -21.49 -5.54 12.00
N TYR A 572 -20.94 -6.66 12.46
CA TYR A 572 -21.23 -8.00 11.98
C TYR A 572 -21.62 -8.86 13.19
N ALA A 573 -22.47 -9.87 12.97
CA ALA A 573 -22.63 -10.97 13.92
C ALA A 573 -21.61 -12.08 13.66
N MET A 574 -21.22 -12.25 12.39
CA MET A 574 -20.25 -13.23 11.94
C MET A 574 -19.35 -12.62 10.86
N LEU A 575 -18.07 -12.97 10.87
CA LEU A 575 -17.09 -12.46 9.91
C LEU A 575 -15.97 -13.48 9.70
N MET A 576 -15.59 -13.71 8.45
CA MET A 576 -14.43 -14.53 8.13
C MET A 576 -13.16 -13.68 8.19
N ASP A 577 -12.18 -14.10 9.00
CA ASP A 577 -10.86 -13.47 9.04
C ASP A 577 -9.77 -14.45 9.51
N GLY A 578 -8.53 -13.97 9.61
CA GLY A 578 -7.37 -14.78 10.00
C GLY A 578 -7.16 -14.97 11.49
N GLN A 579 -6.21 -15.83 11.85
CA GLN A 579 -5.85 -16.16 13.23
C GLN A 579 -5.31 -14.97 14.02
N TRP A 580 -4.74 -13.96 13.37
CA TRP A 580 -4.21 -12.75 14.02
C TRP A 580 -5.29 -11.99 14.81
N ARG A 581 -6.58 -12.16 14.49
CA ARG A 581 -7.68 -11.54 15.25
C ARG A 581 -7.87 -12.13 16.64
N VAL A 582 -7.37 -13.33 16.94
CA VAL A 582 -7.45 -13.90 18.29
C VAL A 582 -6.78 -12.98 19.32
N ARG A 583 -5.55 -12.51 19.03
CA ARG A 583 -4.83 -11.55 19.89
C ARG A 583 -5.55 -10.21 20.03
N GLU A 584 -6.23 -9.75 18.97
CA GLU A 584 -7.03 -8.52 19.03
C GLU A 584 -8.28 -8.66 19.89
N VAL A 585 -8.96 -9.81 19.80
CA VAL A 585 -10.12 -10.15 20.64
C VAL A 585 -9.70 -10.22 22.10
N GLU A 586 -8.60 -10.91 22.40
CA GLU A 586 -8.06 -11.03 23.76
C GLU A 586 -7.68 -9.67 24.35
N ALA A 587 -6.95 -8.84 23.59
CA ALA A 587 -6.63 -7.48 24.01
C ALA A 587 -7.89 -6.63 24.26
N ALA A 588 -8.96 -6.85 23.50
CA ALA A 588 -10.24 -6.18 23.73
C ALA A 588 -10.96 -6.69 24.99
N VAL A 589 -10.88 -7.99 25.29
CA VAL A 589 -11.37 -8.58 26.54
C VAL A 589 -10.63 -8.01 27.75
N GLU A 590 -9.30 -7.98 27.71
CA GLU A 590 -8.47 -7.39 28.76
C GLU A 590 -8.80 -5.91 28.99
N ALA A 591 -8.88 -5.13 27.91
CA ALA A 591 -9.21 -3.71 27.99
C ALA A 591 -10.63 -3.47 28.55
N ALA A 592 -11.60 -4.33 28.20
CA ALA A 592 -12.95 -4.25 28.74
C ALA A 592 -12.98 -4.59 30.24
N ASN A 593 -12.31 -5.67 30.64
CA ASN A 593 -12.18 -6.07 32.05
C ASN A 593 -11.50 -4.99 32.89
N ALA A 594 -10.38 -4.44 32.42
CA ALA A 594 -9.67 -3.36 33.08
C ALA A 594 -10.53 -2.08 33.20
N ALA A 595 -11.43 -1.84 32.24
CA ALA A 595 -12.36 -0.71 32.26
C ALA A 595 -13.68 -1.00 33.01
N GLY A 596 -13.87 -2.19 33.58
CA GLY A 596 -15.11 -2.60 34.24
C GLY A 596 -16.32 -2.66 33.29
N ARG A 597 -16.09 -2.91 32.00
CA ARG A 597 -17.14 -3.03 30.96
C ARG A 597 -17.37 -4.50 30.62
N PRO A 598 -18.56 -4.87 30.10
CA PRO A 598 -18.78 -6.22 29.59
C PRO A 598 -17.74 -6.57 28.53
N ALA A 599 -17.02 -7.67 28.73
CA ALA A 599 -16.05 -8.16 27.77
C ALA A 599 -16.74 -8.68 26.49
N PRO A 600 -16.17 -8.44 25.30
CA PRO A 600 -16.67 -9.06 24.07
C PRO A 600 -16.57 -10.58 24.19
N ARG A 601 -17.63 -11.28 23.76
CA ARG A 601 -17.69 -12.74 23.76
C ARG A 601 -17.67 -13.24 22.31
N ILE A 602 -16.47 -13.27 21.75
CA ILE A 602 -16.27 -13.79 20.39
C ILE A 602 -15.95 -15.28 20.47
N GLY A 603 -16.37 -16.05 19.45
CA GLY A 603 -15.94 -17.43 19.25
C GLY A 603 -15.46 -17.65 17.83
N VAL A 604 -14.78 -18.78 17.63
CA VAL A 604 -14.25 -19.20 16.34
C VAL A 604 -14.74 -20.60 15.99
N VAL A 605 -15.16 -20.80 14.75
CA VAL A 605 -15.43 -22.13 14.17
C VAL A 605 -14.77 -22.24 12.80
N PRO A 606 -14.48 -23.46 12.32
CA PRO A 606 -14.13 -23.69 10.91
C PRO A 606 -15.10 -23.02 9.95
N LEU A 607 -14.65 -22.76 8.72
CA LEU A 607 -15.57 -22.25 7.69
C LEU A 607 -16.71 -23.25 7.49
N PRO A 608 -17.98 -22.81 7.59
CA PRO A 608 -19.13 -23.70 7.44
C PRO A 608 -19.10 -24.40 6.08
N LYS A 609 -19.33 -25.72 6.11
CA LYS A 609 -19.19 -26.55 4.90
C LYS A 609 -20.30 -26.27 3.91
N TRP A 610 -19.98 -26.42 2.62
CA TRP A 610 -20.98 -26.59 1.56
C TRP A 610 -21.46 -28.05 1.52
N LYS A 611 -22.71 -28.30 1.08
CA LYS A 611 -23.36 -29.63 1.06
C LYS A 611 -22.42 -30.77 0.65
N ASP A 612 -21.87 -30.67 -0.55
CA ASP A 612 -20.94 -31.63 -1.15
C ASP A 612 -19.48 -31.16 -1.07
N GLY A 613 -19.22 -30.09 -0.33
CA GLY A 613 -17.91 -29.49 -0.14
C GLY A 613 -17.06 -30.24 0.88
N PRO A 614 -15.73 -30.11 0.80
CA PRO A 614 -14.83 -30.71 1.78
C PRO A 614 -15.02 -30.07 3.17
N ALA A 615 -14.96 -30.88 4.23
CA ALA A 615 -14.84 -30.38 5.59
C ALA A 615 -13.44 -29.78 5.83
N ASP A 616 -13.34 -28.86 6.80
CA ASP A 616 -12.09 -28.17 7.17
C ASP A 616 -11.37 -27.56 5.95
N ALA A 617 -12.16 -27.10 5.00
CA ALA A 617 -11.71 -26.51 3.76
C ALA A 617 -11.54 -25.00 3.91
N GLY A 618 -10.51 -24.47 3.26
CA GLY A 618 -10.21 -23.05 3.33
C GLY A 618 -9.02 -22.68 2.46
N TRP A 619 -8.86 -21.38 2.30
CA TRP A 619 -7.66 -20.81 1.72
C TRP A 619 -6.64 -20.51 2.81
N VAL A 620 -5.39 -20.85 2.55
CA VAL A 620 -4.26 -20.65 3.44
C VAL A 620 -3.19 -19.82 2.74
N ASN A 621 -2.62 -18.86 3.46
CA ASN A 621 -1.38 -18.22 3.06
C ASN A 621 -0.28 -18.60 4.03
N GLY A 622 0.90 -18.02 3.89
CA GLY A 622 1.90 -18.11 4.95
C GLY A 622 3.04 -17.15 4.73
N ASN A 623 3.80 -16.97 5.80
CA ASN A 623 5.10 -16.34 5.76
C ASN A 623 6.13 -17.41 5.40
N PHE A 624 7.08 -17.06 4.55
CA PHE A 624 8.11 -17.98 4.13
C PHE A 624 9.44 -17.28 3.87
N PHE A 625 10.49 -18.03 4.14
CA PHE A 625 11.86 -17.63 3.91
C PHE A 625 12.26 -17.94 2.48
N ILE A 626 12.85 -16.95 1.82
CA ILE A 626 13.42 -17.08 0.48
C ILE A 626 14.88 -16.65 0.52
N VAL A 627 15.73 -17.42 -0.14
CA VAL A 627 17.14 -17.10 -0.33
C VAL A 627 17.35 -16.52 -1.74
N PRO A 628 17.73 -15.23 -1.87
CA PRO A 628 18.00 -14.62 -3.16
C PRO A 628 19.15 -15.32 -3.89
N ARG A 629 19.17 -15.25 -5.21
CA ARG A 629 20.38 -15.62 -5.95
C ARG A 629 21.50 -14.63 -5.67
N GLY A 630 22.70 -15.17 -5.45
CA GLY A 630 23.90 -14.35 -5.30
C GLY A 630 24.04 -13.75 -3.91
N CYS A 631 23.28 -14.25 -2.93
CA CYS A 631 23.55 -14.00 -1.52
C CYS A 631 24.99 -14.37 -1.15
N LYS A 632 25.55 -13.67 -0.16
CA LYS A 632 26.95 -13.80 0.26
C LYS A 632 27.11 -14.95 1.24
N ASN A 633 26.11 -15.20 2.08
CA ASN A 633 26.13 -16.20 3.13
C ASN A 633 24.93 -17.17 3.08
N PRO A 634 24.86 -18.05 2.07
CA PRO A 634 23.79 -19.05 1.94
C PRO A 634 23.75 -20.05 3.10
N ALA A 635 24.91 -20.41 3.68
CA ALA A 635 24.98 -21.36 4.79
C ALA A 635 24.36 -20.78 6.07
N GLY A 636 24.70 -19.53 6.41
CA GLY A 636 24.11 -18.83 7.55
C GLY A 636 22.63 -18.56 7.38
N ALA A 637 22.20 -18.23 6.16
CA ALA A 637 20.77 -18.12 5.83
C ALA A 637 20.03 -19.45 6.10
N TRP A 638 20.58 -20.58 5.64
CA TRP A 638 19.98 -21.90 5.89
C TRP A 638 19.90 -22.25 7.38
N GLN A 639 20.95 -21.99 8.16
CA GLN A 639 20.93 -22.24 9.61
C GLN A 639 19.87 -21.40 10.33
N PHE A 640 19.74 -20.11 9.97
CA PHE A 640 18.72 -19.26 10.56
C PHE A 640 17.30 -19.66 10.18
N MET A 641 17.09 -20.09 8.93
CA MET A 641 15.82 -20.66 8.46
C MET A 641 15.41 -21.88 9.29
N LYS A 642 16.33 -22.83 9.53
CA LYS A 642 16.09 -24.00 10.39
C LYS A 642 15.74 -23.61 11.82
N PHE A 643 16.49 -22.67 12.39
CA PHE A 643 16.26 -22.19 13.76
C PHE A 643 14.85 -21.62 13.96
N TRP A 644 14.42 -20.70 13.10
CA TRP A 644 13.10 -20.07 13.24
C TRP A 644 11.97 -21.03 12.89
N SER A 645 12.06 -21.75 11.76
CA SER A 645 11.01 -22.69 11.34
C SER A 645 10.83 -23.84 12.33
N GLY A 646 11.91 -24.26 13.00
CA GLY A 646 11.92 -25.38 13.93
C GLY A 646 12.48 -26.66 13.31
N PHE A 647 12.86 -26.62 12.03
CA PHE A 647 13.43 -27.77 11.34
C PHE A 647 14.81 -28.15 11.91
N GLY A 648 15.16 -29.43 11.84
CA GLY A 648 16.48 -29.94 12.24
C GLY A 648 16.75 -29.87 13.75
N GLY A 649 15.74 -30.11 14.59
CA GLY A 649 15.89 -30.14 16.06
C GLY A 649 15.65 -28.80 16.77
N ASN A 650 15.09 -27.80 16.07
CA ASN A 650 14.82 -26.47 16.63
C ASN A 650 13.35 -26.27 17.01
N GLU A 651 12.56 -27.34 17.12
CA GLU A 651 11.11 -27.26 17.25
C GLU A 651 10.68 -26.47 18.49
N ALA A 652 11.38 -26.65 19.62
CA ALA A 652 11.10 -25.94 20.86
C ALA A 652 11.31 -24.42 20.73
N GLU A 653 12.25 -23.99 19.88
CA GLU A 653 12.51 -22.59 19.62
C GLU A 653 11.44 -21.99 18.69
N ALA A 654 11.11 -22.68 17.61
CA ALA A 654 10.01 -22.29 16.73
C ALA A 654 8.68 -22.21 17.48
N ALA A 655 8.44 -23.11 18.43
CA ALA A 655 7.26 -23.08 19.29
C ALA A 655 7.22 -21.80 20.14
N ARG A 656 8.35 -21.38 20.72
CA ARG A 656 8.44 -20.09 21.44
C ARG A 656 8.17 -18.90 20.53
N ALA A 657 8.75 -18.90 19.33
CA ALA A 657 8.52 -17.86 18.33
C ALA A 657 7.04 -17.77 17.92
N CYS A 658 6.39 -18.91 17.68
CA CYS A 658 4.99 -18.98 17.31
C CYS A 658 4.07 -18.46 18.43
N VAL A 659 4.35 -18.82 19.70
CA VAL A 659 3.62 -18.29 20.86
C VAL A 659 3.77 -16.77 20.98
N ALA A 660 5.00 -16.24 20.84
CA ALA A 660 5.25 -14.81 20.96
C ALA A 660 4.59 -13.98 19.83
N GLY A 661 4.63 -14.51 18.60
CA GLY A 661 4.04 -13.86 17.42
C GLY A 661 2.53 -14.11 17.25
N GLY A 662 1.97 -15.15 17.87
CA GLY A 662 0.63 -15.65 17.53
C GLY A 662 0.57 -16.24 16.13
N TRP A 663 1.64 -16.92 15.69
CA TRP A 663 1.76 -17.52 14.38
C TRP A 663 1.40 -19.01 14.41
N ILE A 664 0.85 -19.53 13.31
CA ILE A 664 0.55 -20.95 13.19
C ILE A 664 1.82 -21.68 12.73
N PRO A 665 2.29 -22.71 13.45
CA PRO A 665 3.46 -23.47 13.04
C PRO A 665 3.29 -24.11 11.66
N ALA A 666 4.41 -24.28 10.95
CA ALA A 666 4.44 -24.92 9.63
C ALA A 666 4.47 -26.47 9.70
N SER A 667 4.58 -27.06 10.90
CA SER A 667 4.71 -28.50 11.10
C SER A 667 4.06 -28.99 12.41
N GLU A 668 3.69 -30.26 12.42
CA GLU A 668 3.09 -30.93 13.59
C GLU A 668 4.10 -31.01 14.75
N GLN A 669 5.38 -31.21 14.45
CA GLN A 669 6.46 -31.39 15.42
C GLN A 669 6.63 -30.15 16.32
N VAL A 670 6.39 -28.95 15.76
CA VAL A 670 6.38 -27.70 16.53
C VAL A 670 5.11 -27.58 17.38
N VAL A 671 3.95 -27.99 16.86
CA VAL A 671 2.68 -28.05 17.61
C VAL A 671 2.80 -28.97 18.83
N GLN A 672 3.58 -30.05 18.71
CA GLN A 672 3.76 -31.03 19.78
C GLN A 672 4.64 -30.55 20.94
N GLN A 673 5.30 -29.40 20.84
CA GLN A 673 6.13 -28.83 21.91
C GLN A 673 5.29 -28.36 23.09
N GLU A 674 5.78 -28.60 24.32
CA GLU A 674 5.00 -28.35 25.54
C GLU A 674 4.60 -26.88 25.69
N VAL A 675 5.50 -25.94 25.32
CA VAL A 675 5.20 -24.50 25.38
C VAL A 675 4.03 -24.13 24.47
N PHE A 676 3.93 -24.74 23.28
CA PHE A 676 2.85 -24.48 22.34
C PHE A 676 1.57 -25.19 22.77
N LYS A 677 1.65 -26.43 23.25
CA LYS A 677 0.51 -27.14 23.85
C LYS A 677 -0.10 -26.38 25.02
N GLN A 678 0.72 -25.76 25.86
CA GLN A 678 0.25 -24.93 26.95
C GLN A 678 -0.46 -23.68 26.41
N TYR A 679 0.15 -22.99 25.44
CA TYR A 679 -0.51 -21.87 24.75
C TYR A 679 -1.88 -22.27 24.17
N LEU A 680 -2.03 -23.42 23.53
CA LEU A 680 -3.33 -23.86 23.02
C LEU A 680 -4.38 -24.14 24.10
N LYS A 681 -3.96 -24.57 25.31
CA LYS A 681 -4.88 -24.71 26.46
C LYS A 681 -5.35 -23.35 26.96
N ASP A 682 -4.45 -22.37 26.96
CA ASP A 682 -4.72 -21.01 27.43
C ASP A 682 -5.52 -20.19 26.40
N HIS A 683 -5.38 -20.53 25.12
CA HIS A 683 -5.99 -19.84 23.97
C HIS A 683 -6.83 -20.80 23.10
N PRO A 684 -7.99 -21.30 23.60
CA PRO A 684 -8.75 -22.35 22.94
C PRO A 684 -9.29 -21.98 21.55
N ASP A 685 -9.62 -20.71 21.30
CA ASP A 685 -10.05 -20.24 19.98
C ASP A 685 -8.91 -20.30 18.94
N PHE A 686 -7.64 -20.23 19.38
CA PHE A 686 -6.48 -20.38 18.51
C PHE A 686 -6.29 -21.83 18.05
N ALA A 687 -6.68 -22.81 18.88
CA ALA A 687 -6.56 -24.23 18.57
C ALA A 687 -7.35 -24.64 17.33
N THR A 688 -8.46 -23.95 17.02
CA THR A 688 -9.21 -24.16 15.77
C THR A 688 -8.34 -23.90 14.54
N PHE A 689 -7.53 -22.84 14.53
CA PHE A 689 -6.65 -22.53 13.40
C PHE A 689 -5.53 -23.56 13.23
N VAL A 690 -5.00 -24.10 14.33
CA VAL A 690 -3.97 -25.14 14.31
C VAL A 690 -4.52 -26.46 13.79
N HIS A 691 -5.73 -26.86 14.22
CA HIS A 691 -6.45 -28.00 13.66
C HIS A 691 -6.63 -27.85 12.14
N LEU A 692 -7.08 -26.68 11.71
CA LEU A 692 -7.26 -26.38 10.28
C LEU A 692 -5.94 -26.47 9.50
N ALA A 693 -4.82 -25.99 10.04
CA ALA A 693 -3.52 -26.02 9.37
C ALA A 693 -3.05 -27.43 8.97
N ALA A 694 -3.42 -28.44 9.75
CA ALA A 694 -3.12 -29.85 9.45
C ALA A 694 -4.04 -30.46 8.37
N SER A 695 -5.15 -29.79 8.02
CA SER A 695 -6.10 -30.29 7.02
C SER A 695 -5.53 -30.21 5.61
N LYS A 696 -5.65 -31.33 4.87
CA LYS A 696 -5.35 -31.39 3.42
C LYS A 696 -6.26 -30.52 2.54
N ASN A 697 -7.33 -29.97 3.12
CA ASN A 697 -8.28 -29.10 2.44
C ASN A 697 -8.00 -27.61 2.67
N GLN A 698 -6.92 -27.27 3.38
CA GLN A 698 -6.34 -25.93 3.33
C GLN A 698 -5.47 -25.82 2.08
N VAL A 699 -5.90 -25.00 1.12
CA VAL A 699 -5.27 -24.90 -0.20
C VAL A 699 -4.64 -23.52 -0.36
N PRO A 700 -3.33 -23.44 -0.63
CA PRO A 700 -2.67 -22.16 -0.88
C PRO A 700 -2.91 -21.68 -2.31
N TRP A 701 -2.28 -20.55 -2.62
CA TRP A 701 -2.17 -20.08 -4.00
C TRP A 701 -1.57 -21.16 -4.90
N PRO A 702 -2.10 -21.35 -6.12
CA PRO A 702 -1.44 -22.20 -7.08
C PRO A 702 -0.07 -21.59 -7.42
N PRO A 703 1.01 -22.40 -7.44
CA PRO A 703 2.36 -21.91 -7.72
C PRO A 703 2.52 -21.70 -9.23
N ILE A 704 1.93 -20.62 -9.76
CA ILE A 704 1.94 -20.29 -11.19
C ILE A 704 2.68 -18.96 -11.44
N PRO A 705 3.29 -18.77 -12.64
CA PRO A 705 4.08 -17.58 -13.03
C PRO A 705 3.38 -16.21 -13.02
N VAL A 706 2.09 -16.18 -12.69
CA VAL A 706 1.22 -15.00 -12.79
C VAL A 706 0.28 -14.92 -11.58
N ALA A 707 0.67 -15.51 -10.45
CA ALA A 707 -0.21 -15.67 -9.29
C ALA A 707 -0.79 -14.33 -8.80
N GLN A 708 0.02 -13.27 -8.75
CA GLN A 708 -0.44 -11.93 -8.38
C GLN A 708 -1.48 -11.37 -9.38
N PHE A 709 -1.20 -11.51 -10.68
CA PHE A 709 -2.15 -11.12 -11.72
C PHE A 709 -3.46 -11.92 -11.61
N TYR A 710 -3.37 -13.20 -11.25
CA TYR A 710 -4.55 -14.04 -11.06
C TYR A 710 -5.40 -13.58 -9.87
N ASP A 711 -4.78 -13.19 -8.74
CA ASP A 711 -5.48 -12.59 -7.60
C ASP A 711 -6.28 -11.35 -8.02
N ASP A 712 -5.61 -10.42 -8.70
CA ASP A 712 -6.23 -9.18 -9.15
C ASP A 712 -7.44 -9.45 -10.06
N GLN A 713 -7.32 -10.39 -11.01
CA GLN A 713 -8.41 -10.76 -11.90
C GLN A 713 -9.60 -11.39 -11.18
N LEU A 714 -9.36 -12.25 -10.18
CA LEU A 714 -10.46 -12.84 -9.41
C LEU A 714 -11.14 -11.83 -8.50
N ARG A 715 -10.40 -10.89 -7.90
CA ARG A 715 -10.98 -9.80 -7.13
C ARG A 715 -11.87 -8.91 -8.00
N GLU A 716 -11.40 -8.58 -9.20
CA GLU A 716 -12.20 -7.84 -10.20
C GLU A 716 -13.47 -8.61 -10.60
N ALA A 717 -13.36 -9.92 -10.85
CA ALA A 717 -14.49 -10.77 -11.20
C ALA A 717 -15.52 -10.85 -10.06
N ALA A 718 -15.05 -11.02 -8.82
CA ALA A 718 -15.91 -11.06 -7.65
C ALA A 718 -16.63 -9.72 -7.43
N MET A 719 -15.91 -8.60 -7.55
CA MET A 719 -16.48 -7.25 -7.49
C MET A 719 -17.53 -7.01 -8.58
N ALA A 720 -17.27 -7.45 -9.80
CA ALA A 720 -18.19 -7.30 -10.93
C ALA A 720 -19.49 -8.09 -10.71
N ALA A 721 -19.40 -9.36 -10.31
CA ALA A 721 -20.59 -10.17 -10.04
C ALA A 721 -21.36 -9.67 -8.83
N MET A 722 -20.68 -9.37 -7.72
CA MET A 722 -21.35 -8.97 -6.49
C MET A 722 -21.94 -7.57 -6.56
N TYR A 723 -21.29 -6.60 -7.21
CA TYR A 723 -21.69 -5.20 -7.09
C TYR A 723 -22.12 -4.55 -8.41
N LYS A 724 -21.82 -5.14 -9.56
CA LYS A 724 -22.22 -4.61 -10.88
C LYS A 724 -23.30 -5.47 -11.57
N GLY A 725 -23.72 -6.58 -10.96
CA GLY A 725 -24.75 -7.47 -11.50
C GLY A 725 -24.31 -8.25 -12.74
N GLU A 726 -23.00 -8.43 -12.94
CA GLU A 726 -22.51 -9.28 -14.02
C GLU A 726 -22.71 -10.76 -13.70
N ASP A 727 -23.00 -11.59 -14.71
CA ASP A 727 -23.21 -13.03 -14.53
C ASP A 727 -21.94 -13.72 -13.98
N PRO A 728 -22.00 -14.39 -12.81
CA PRO A 728 -20.86 -15.05 -12.18
C PRO A 728 -20.10 -16.01 -13.09
N LYS A 729 -20.83 -16.79 -13.90
CA LYS A 729 -20.21 -17.75 -14.82
C LYS A 729 -19.47 -17.04 -15.95
N ALA A 730 -20.07 -16.03 -16.57
CA ALA A 730 -19.46 -15.27 -17.65
C ALA A 730 -18.20 -14.52 -17.18
N VAL A 731 -18.21 -13.89 -16.00
CA VAL A 731 -17.03 -13.18 -15.47
C VAL A 731 -15.89 -14.15 -15.16
N LEU A 732 -16.19 -15.33 -14.59
CA LEU A 732 -15.18 -16.34 -14.29
C LEU A 732 -14.63 -17.00 -15.55
N GLN A 733 -15.46 -17.28 -16.56
CA GLN A 733 -14.97 -17.79 -17.85
C GLN A 733 -14.01 -16.82 -18.54
N ARG A 734 -14.32 -15.51 -18.48
CA ARG A 734 -13.43 -14.46 -18.98
C ARG A 734 -12.12 -14.40 -18.19
N THR A 735 -12.21 -14.55 -16.86
CA THR A 735 -11.04 -14.60 -15.97
C THR A 735 -10.17 -15.80 -16.27
N THR A 736 -10.73 -17.02 -16.32
CA THR A 736 -10.03 -18.25 -16.68
C THR A 736 -9.28 -18.09 -18.00
N ARG A 737 -9.96 -17.63 -19.07
CA ARG A 737 -9.31 -17.44 -20.38
C ARG A 737 -8.16 -16.44 -20.33
N ARG A 738 -8.36 -15.29 -19.67
CA ARG A 738 -7.35 -14.22 -19.60
C ARG A 738 -6.12 -14.64 -18.80
N VAL A 739 -6.32 -15.37 -17.70
CA VAL A 739 -5.23 -15.86 -16.86
C VAL A 739 -4.51 -17.01 -17.56
N GLN A 740 -5.22 -17.96 -18.17
CA GLN A 740 -4.60 -19.02 -18.95
C GLN A 740 -3.75 -18.46 -20.08
N GLN A 741 -4.30 -17.52 -20.87
CA GLN A 741 -3.56 -16.85 -21.92
C GLN A 741 -2.27 -16.20 -21.37
N ARG A 742 -2.35 -15.58 -20.19
CA ARG A 742 -1.18 -14.92 -19.59
C ARG A 742 -0.14 -15.92 -19.08
N ILE A 743 -0.56 -17.10 -18.60
CA ILE A 743 0.35 -18.20 -18.26
C ILE A 743 1.05 -18.69 -19.54
N ASP A 744 0.28 -18.97 -20.58
CA ASP A 744 0.79 -19.47 -21.85
C ASP A 744 1.81 -18.48 -22.45
N GLU A 745 1.51 -17.17 -22.44
CA GLU A 745 2.44 -16.10 -22.87
C GLU A 745 3.76 -16.07 -22.08
N VAL A 746 3.73 -16.38 -20.78
CA VAL A 746 4.94 -16.35 -19.94
C VAL A 746 5.77 -17.61 -20.18
N LEU A 747 5.13 -18.78 -20.30
CA LEU A 747 5.81 -20.05 -20.52
C LEU A 747 6.37 -20.19 -21.96
N GLU A 748 5.65 -19.70 -22.98
CA GLU A 748 6.13 -19.68 -24.37
C GLU A 748 7.36 -18.78 -24.59
N HIS A 749 7.68 -17.88 -23.66
CA HIS A 749 8.88 -17.04 -23.72
C HIS A 749 10.12 -17.68 -23.06
N GLU A 750 9.98 -18.86 -22.44
CA GLU A 750 11.09 -19.60 -21.80
C GLU A 750 11.63 -20.78 -22.64
N ASP A 751 10.84 -21.34 -23.55
CA ASP A 751 11.24 -22.35 -24.56
C ASP A 751 11.88 -21.73 -25.81
#